data_AF-A0A0D2Y157-F1
#
_entry.id   AF-A0A0D2Y157-F1
#
_cell.length_a   1.000
_cell.length_b   1.000
_cell.length_c   1.000
_cell.angle_alpha   90.00
_cell.angle_beta   90.00
_cell.angle_gamma   90.00
#
_symmetry.space_group_name_H-M   'P 1'
#
loop_
_entity.id
_entity.type
_entity.pdbx_description
1 polymer ?
#
loop_
_entity_poly.entity_id
_entity_poly.type
_entity_poly.pdbx_seq_one_letter_code
_entity_poly.pdbx_strand_id
1 'polypeptide(L)'
;MVSSVLDISSPRGAAVPISFTRGTCSRPSFSTVTEAFFHYATTQPSATAARDLSAEPAVEISYGELAERSIRLAQRLRSLGVMPGHRVPLVVKRGVGVVADETLRFVLQQTGGRIALSSKATAHRISNTDVTNVVIIEDEDINKQSVEGFAPVSKPEDGCYVIYTSETTIVNTMHQHQAGQPLSIGRPTPGNNVYILDEFLVPVPVGEVGNVWAGGAGVARGYVDLPDKTAERFRPDPFTQDGSNMYNTGDLCQWNPNGTLHILGRIDDQVKVKGFRVELDGITACIKSCPSVQSTTAILINNEIHAFITPSHCPIAVVEAHLKTLQPYYAMPTHYHQLESLPMTANGKIDKRSLRMRELVEVGKPQPAVLHARMDSNASSATQLSSFSDASDTTLINEHQYDLEKALPEKDMPKHARGLRHRLLIVYRRLFSLVGLFNIGAAIALLLTGITREWMGIITAINLATAVLVRQEFVINALYTITCSVPKTWPLAIRTRCAKIYHLGGVHSGAAVSAGAWLLATNIADIACSFGSCANWGSLSIASQVISWILSAMFVGMIGMAWPSVRKRYHDLFERTHRFAGWTMLALFWGQTVLSAHDNTPSGTTLGESCVKSPAFWLLAVATASVASSWCFLRKVPVEAEKLSDHAIRLHFDYTVPVNGSFTRLSHKPLKEWHSFATIPASEAINGRSKGYSLVVSNAGDWTKSTIQNGPSHIWTRGVPTCGVMRIATLFNRVVLIATGSGIGPVLGHIQNPTCPTQLIWSTKNPEETFGEEICQTISERIPNAVIHDTKKLGRPDLVKMGYNLVKGFKAEAVIIIANEKITKKVVYGLETRGVPAYGAIWDS
;
A
#
# COMPACT_ATOMS: atom_id res chain seq x y z
N MET A 1 -24.19 21.81 -47.41
CA MET A 1 -22.88 21.45 -48.01
C MET A 1 -21.97 21.06 -46.85
N VAL A 2 -22.10 19.86 -46.26
CA VAL A 2 -21.54 18.57 -46.70
C VAL A 2 -20.06 18.67 -47.08
N SER A 3 -19.21 18.12 -46.20
CA SER A 3 -17.89 17.50 -46.45
C SER A 3 -16.82 18.33 -47.20
N SER A 4 -15.73 18.76 -46.53
CA SER A 4 -14.37 18.91 -47.15
C SER A 4 -13.30 19.69 -46.33
N VAL A 5 -13.15 19.51 -45.01
CA VAL A 5 -11.95 20.06 -44.31
C VAL A 5 -11.28 19.05 -43.38
N LEU A 6 -11.23 17.79 -43.83
CA LEU A 6 -10.21 16.80 -43.46
C LEU A 6 -9.81 15.99 -44.71
N ASP A 7 -9.80 16.66 -45.87
CA ASP A 7 -9.16 16.14 -47.08
C ASP A 7 -7.84 16.89 -47.25
N ILE A 8 -6.92 16.65 -46.31
CA ILE A 8 -5.53 17.02 -46.49
C ILE A 8 -4.87 15.77 -47.04
N SER A 9 -4.55 15.83 -48.33
CA SER A 9 -3.69 14.90 -49.06
C SER A 9 -2.31 14.84 -48.41
N SER A 10 -2.22 14.17 -47.26
CA SER A 10 -0.96 13.78 -46.64
C SER A 10 -0.42 12.55 -47.40
N PRO A 11 0.86 12.52 -47.79
CA PRO A 11 1.50 11.33 -48.36
C PRO A 11 1.63 10.18 -47.35
N ARG A 12 1.20 10.36 -46.09
CA ARG A 12 1.39 9.43 -44.98
C ARG A 12 0.06 8.87 -44.50
N GLY A 13 -0.34 7.71 -45.05
CA GLY A 13 -1.35 6.84 -44.46
C GLY A 13 -2.82 7.28 -44.54
N ALA A 14 -3.73 6.37 -44.19
CA ALA A 14 -5.18 6.59 -44.22
C ALA A 14 -5.62 7.65 -43.21
N ALA A 15 -6.47 8.59 -43.65
CA ALA A 15 -7.01 9.67 -42.82
C ALA A 15 -7.79 9.14 -41.60
N VAL A 16 -7.62 9.80 -40.44
CA VAL A 16 -8.37 9.45 -39.22
C VAL A 16 -9.85 9.74 -39.42
N PRO A 17 -10.76 8.79 -39.10
CA PRO A 17 -12.20 9.04 -39.21
C PRO A 17 -12.65 10.21 -38.33
N ILE A 18 -13.48 11.11 -38.88
CA ILE A 18 -14.09 12.24 -38.15
C ILE A 18 -14.85 11.76 -36.90
N SER A 19 -15.41 10.54 -36.95
CA SER A 19 -16.09 9.91 -35.82
C SER A 19 -15.18 9.61 -34.62
N PHE A 20 -13.85 9.65 -34.77
CA PHE A 20 -12.92 9.50 -33.65
C PHE A 20 -12.71 10.83 -32.94
N THR A 21 -12.65 11.92 -33.72
CA THR A 21 -12.22 13.23 -33.23
C THR A 21 -13.35 14.07 -32.65
N ARG A 22 -14.62 13.73 -32.92
CA ARG A 22 -15.78 14.51 -32.45
C ARG A 22 -16.67 13.73 -31.49
N GLY A 23 -16.98 14.35 -30.36
CA GLY A 23 -18.03 13.90 -29.46
C GLY A 23 -19.42 14.16 -30.04
N THR A 24 -20.44 13.51 -29.48
CA THR A 24 -21.83 13.73 -29.90
C THR A 24 -22.23 15.19 -29.63
N CYS A 25 -22.77 15.88 -30.63
CA CYS A 25 -23.29 17.23 -30.45
C CYS A 25 -24.74 17.16 -29.94
N SER A 26 -24.98 17.66 -28.73
CA SER A 26 -26.33 17.83 -28.17
C SER A 26 -26.47 19.25 -27.63
N ARG A 27 -27.60 19.91 -27.92
CA ARG A 27 -27.88 21.22 -27.30
C ARG A 27 -28.10 21.03 -25.80
N PRO A 28 -27.46 21.84 -24.94
CA PRO A 28 -27.72 21.76 -23.51
C PRO A 28 -29.17 22.16 -23.22
N SER A 29 -29.79 21.50 -22.25
CA SER A 29 -31.17 21.79 -21.84
C SER A 29 -31.31 23.13 -21.11
N PHE A 30 -30.20 23.66 -20.60
CA PHE A 30 -30.15 24.92 -19.87
C PHE A 30 -28.95 25.74 -20.35
N SER A 31 -29.09 27.06 -20.33
CA SER A 31 -28.05 27.98 -20.78
C SER A 31 -26.94 28.17 -19.73
N THR A 32 -27.28 28.01 -18.45
CA THR A 32 -26.32 28.10 -17.32
C THR A 32 -26.58 27.03 -16.26
N VAL A 33 -25.55 26.71 -15.47
CA VAL A 33 -25.69 25.81 -14.30
C VAL A 33 -26.66 26.39 -13.27
N THR A 34 -26.68 27.71 -13.11
CA THR A 34 -27.59 28.42 -12.20
C THR A 34 -29.05 28.23 -12.63
N GLU A 35 -29.35 28.37 -13.93
CA GLU A 35 -30.69 28.12 -14.48
C GLU A 35 -31.12 26.66 -14.25
N ALA A 36 -30.23 25.70 -14.52
CA ALA A 36 -30.49 24.29 -14.26
C ALA A 36 -30.79 24.04 -12.77
N PHE A 37 -29.97 24.59 -11.87
CA PHE A 37 -30.15 24.45 -10.43
C PHE A 37 -31.52 25.00 -9.96
N PHE A 38 -31.89 26.21 -10.36
CA PHE A 38 -33.17 26.79 -9.97
C PHE A 38 -34.36 26.08 -10.63
N HIS A 39 -34.22 25.56 -11.85
CA HIS A 39 -35.24 24.70 -12.45
C HIS A 39 -35.53 23.48 -11.55
N TYR A 40 -34.50 22.77 -11.08
CA TYR A 40 -34.68 21.64 -10.15
C TYR A 40 -35.19 22.08 -8.78
N ALA A 41 -34.75 23.24 -8.27
CA ALA A 41 -35.27 23.77 -7.00
C ALA A 41 -36.76 24.15 -7.07
N THR A 42 -37.24 24.62 -8.22
CA THR A 42 -38.65 24.95 -8.41
C THR A 42 -39.50 23.72 -8.73
N THR A 43 -38.99 22.80 -9.55
CA THR A 43 -39.75 21.60 -9.97
C THR A 43 -39.73 20.47 -8.94
N GLN A 44 -38.68 20.38 -8.12
CA GLN A 44 -38.47 19.34 -7.11
C GLN A 44 -37.96 19.92 -5.78
N PRO A 45 -38.69 20.85 -5.14
CA PRO A 45 -38.20 21.59 -3.96
C PRO A 45 -37.93 20.71 -2.74
N SER A 46 -38.67 19.60 -2.59
CA SER A 46 -38.53 18.67 -1.46
C SER A 46 -37.45 17.60 -1.66
N ALA A 47 -36.88 17.49 -2.86
CA ALA A 47 -35.83 16.50 -3.12
C ALA A 47 -34.56 16.86 -2.35
N THR A 48 -33.88 15.87 -1.77
CA THR A 48 -32.61 16.07 -1.07
C THR A 48 -31.53 16.54 -2.06
N ALA A 49 -30.95 17.71 -1.81
CA ALA A 49 -29.84 18.27 -2.58
C ALA A 49 -28.47 17.84 -2.02
N ALA A 50 -28.32 17.79 -0.69
CA ALA A 50 -27.08 17.34 -0.04
C ALA A 50 -27.34 16.70 1.33
N ARG A 51 -26.40 15.83 1.76
CA ARG A 51 -26.39 15.17 3.06
C ARG A 51 -25.04 15.31 3.73
N ASP A 52 -25.03 15.76 4.98
CA ASP A 52 -23.86 15.77 5.84
C ASP A 52 -23.89 14.52 6.75
N LEU A 53 -22.95 13.60 6.49
CA LEU A 53 -22.79 12.35 7.23
C LEU A 53 -21.86 12.47 8.43
N SER A 54 -21.34 13.67 8.72
CA SER A 54 -20.46 13.90 9.87
C SER A 54 -21.20 14.10 11.20
N ALA A 55 -22.51 14.35 11.14
CA ALA A 55 -23.41 14.44 12.29
C ALA A 55 -24.27 13.16 12.41
N GLU A 56 -24.60 12.76 13.65
CA GLU A 56 -25.58 11.70 13.93
C GLU A 56 -26.79 12.32 14.68
N PRO A 57 -28.01 12.31 14.10
CA PRO A 57 -28.36 11.82 12.76
C PRO A 57 -27.80 12.73 11.65
N ALA A 58 -27.67 12.17 10.44
CA ALA A 58 -27.21 12.91 9.27
C ALA A 58 -28.12 14.11 8.99
N VAL A 59 -27.52 15.26 8.69
CA VAL A 59 -28.27 16.48 8.35
C VAL A 59 -28.50 16.50 6.84
N GLU A 60 -29.75 16.65 6.41
CA GLU A 60 -30.12 16.76 4.99
C GLU A 60 -30.58 18.19 4.67
N ILE A 61 -30.32 18.65 3.45
CA ILE A 61 -30.86 19.91 2.92
C ILE A 61 -31.55 19.63 1.58
N SER A 62 -32.77 20.15 1.41
CA SER A 62 -33.53 20.01 0.17
C SER A 62 -33.10 21.01 -0.89
N TYR A 63 -33.47 20.80 -2.15
CA TYR A 63 -33.20 21.75 -3.23
C TYR A 63 -33.90 23.10 -2.99
N GLY A 64 -35.12 23.11 -2.47
CA GLY A 64 -35.84 24.34 -2.13
C GLY A 64 -35.14 25.12 -1.02
N GLU A 65 -34.73 24.45 0.05
CA GLU A 65 -34.03 25.08 1.16
C GLU A 65 -32.64 25.59 0.74
N LEU A 66 -31.91 24.81 -0.06
CA LEU A 66 -30.62 25.23 -0.60
C LEU A 66 -30.76 26.45 -1.53
N ALA A 67 -31.83 26.50 -2.33
CA ALA A 67 -32.10 27.63 -3.21
C ALA A 67 -32.40 28.90 -2.41
N GLU A 68 -33.25 28.84 -1.39
CA GLU A 68 -33.52 30.00 -0.52
C GLU A 68 -32.26 30.53 0.15
N ARG A 69 -31.44 29.65 0.74
CA ARG A 69 -30.17 30.04 1.37
C ARG A 69 -29.21 30.66 0.35
N SER A 70 -29.15 30.11 -0.86
CA SER A 70 -28.32 30.63 -1.95
C SER A 70 -28.77 32.02 -2.41
N ILE A 71 -30.09 32.28 -2.46
CA ILE A 71 -30.63 33.59 -2.81
C ILE A 71 -30.27 34.63 -1.75
N ARG A 72 -30.47 34.33 -0.46
CA ARG A 72 -30.12 35.24 0.64
C ARG A 72 -28.63 35.59 0.61
N LEU A 73 -27.77 34.58 0.42
CA LEU A 73 -26.34 34.79 0.29
C LEU A 73 -26.01 35.67 -0.93
N ALA A 74 -26.65 35.43 -2.07
CA ALA A 74 -26.44 36.23 -3.28
C ALA A 74 -26.91 37.69 -3.11
N GLN A 75 -28.06 37.94 -2.47
CA GLN A 75 -28.52 39.29 -2.15
C GLN A 75 -27.54 40.01 -1.23
N ARG A 76 -27.04 39.32 -0.19
CA ARG A 76 -26.01 39.87 0.69
C ARG A 76 -24.74 40.24 -0.07
N LEU A 77 -24.24 39.36 -0.94
CA LEU A 77 -23.07 39.64 -1.77
C LEU A 77 -23.31 40.83 -2.71
N ARG A 78 -24.49 40.94 -3.32
CA ARG A 78 -24.84 42.09 -4.16
C ARG A 78 -24.93 43.40 -3.36
N SER A 79 -25.45 43.37 -2.13
CA SER A 79 -25.48 44.53 -1.24
C SER A 79 -24.08 45.05 -0.87
N LEU A 80 -23.07 44.17 -0.94
CA LEU A 80 -21.66 44.52 -0.74
C LEU A 80 -20.96 44.93 -2.06
N GLY A 81 -21.67 44.99 -3.18
CA GLY A 81 -21.16 45.45 -4.47
C GLY A 81 -20.61 44.35 -5.39
N VAL A 82 -20.97 43.08 -5.18
CA VAL A 82 -20.63 42.00 -6.14
C VAL A 82 -21.44 42.15 -7.42
N MET A 83 -20.74 42.21 -8.56
CA MET A 83 -21.29 42.35 -9.91
C MET A 83 -20.81 41.22 -10.82
N PRO A 84 -21.46 40.95 -11.96
CA PRO A 84 -20.95 40.00 -12.97
C PRO A 84 -19.50 40.31 -13.36
N GLY A 85 -18.67 39.27 -13.44
CA GLY A 85 -17.23 39.39 -13.68
C GLY A 85 -16.36 39.55 -12.42
N HIS A 86 -16.94 39.88 -11.26
CA HIS A 86 -16.21 39.86 -9.99
C HIS A 86 -15.92 38.41 -9.57
N ARG A 87 -14.72 38.20 -9.00
CA ARG A 87 -14.29 36.91 -8.45
C ARG A 87 -14.46 36.96 -6.94
N VAL A 88 -15.20 36.01 -6.36
CA VAL A 88 -15.40 35.92 -4.90
C VAL A 88 -14.76 34.62 -4.39
N PRO A 89 -13.67 34.70 -3.62
CA PRO A 89 -12.99 33.52 -3.08
C PRO A 89 -13.83 32.87 -1.97
N LEU A 90 -13.86 31.54 -1.95
CA LEU A 90 -14.54 30.72 -0.94
C LEU A 90 -13.51 29.92 -0.15
N VAL A 91 -13.38 30.21 1.15
CA VAL A 91 -12.43 29.56 2.06
C VAL A 91 -13.19 28.67 3.03
N VAL A 92 -13.12 27.36 2.82
CA VAL A 92 -13.80 26.35 3.65
C VAL A 92 -12.90 25.16 3.91
N LYS A 93 -13.17 24.40 4.97
CA LYS A 93 -12.41 23.20 5.31
C LYS A 93 -12.74 22.07 4.32
N ARG A 94 -11.72 21.50 3.67
CA ARG A 94 -11.86 20.31 2.79
C ARG A 94 -10.88 19.22 3.26
N GLY A 95 -11.31 18.37 4.19
CA GLY A 95 -10.52 17.22 4.66
C GLY A 95 -9.23 17.58 5.43
N VAL A 96 -8.27 16.64 5.44
CA VAL A 96 -7.06 16.63 6.32
C VAL A 96 -5.90 17.51 5.80
N GLY A 97 -6.01 18.08 4.60
CA GLY A 97 -4.95 18.91 3.99
C GLY A 97 -5.20 20.41 4.17
N VAL A 98 -4.16 21.15 4.56
CA VAL A 98 -4.19 22.62 4.70
C VAL A 98 -3.49 23.26 3.49
N VAL A 99 -4.19 24.15 2.77
CA VAL A 99 -3.57 25.04 1.75
C VAL A 99 -2.71 26.06 2.48
N ALA A 100 -1.50 26.38 1.99
CA ALA A 100 -0.62 27.38 2.64
C ALA A 100 -1.26 28.79 2.67
N ASP A 101 -0.95 29.59 3.69
CA ASP A 101 -1.57 30.90 3.91
C ASP A 101 -1.20 31.90 2.81
N GLU A 102 -0.01 31.81 2.20
CA GLU A 102 0.36 32.71 1.12
C GLU A 102 -0.32 32.36 -0.21
N THR A 103 -0.57 31.08 -0.49
CA THR A 103 -1.41 30.70 -1.63
C THR A 103 -2.80 31.29 -1.46
N LEU A 104 -3.33 31.28 -0.23
CA LEU A 104 -4.59 31.95 0.08
C LEU A 104 -4.48 33.47 -0.14
N ARG A 105 -3.45 34.15 0.37
CA ARG A 105 -3.24 35.60 0.13
C ARG A 105 -3.14 35.93 -1.36
N PHE A 106 -2.43 35.12 -2.14
CA PHE A 106 -2.30 35.31 -3.59
C PHE A 106 -3.66 35.24 -4.30
N VAL A 107 -4.48 34.24 -3.97
CA VAL A 107 -5.84 34.13 -4.52
C VAL A 107 -6.68 35.34 -4.09
N LEU A 108 -6.64 35.73 -2.81
CA LEU A 108 -7.36 36.90 -2.31
C LEU A 108 -6.97 38.18 -3.06
N GLN A 109 -5.67 38.40 -3.30
CA GLN A 109 -5.16 39.52 -4.10
C GLN A 109 -5.62 39.45 -5.57
N GLN A 110 -5.56 38.28 -6.22
CA GLN A 110 -6.06 38.09 -7.59
C GLN A 110 -7.58 38.30 -7.72
N THR A 111 -8.32 38.17 -6.63
CA THR A 111 -9.76 38.52 -6.58
C THR A 111 -10.04 39.99 -6.26
N GLY A 112 -8.99 40.80 -6.09
CA GLY A 112 -9.07 42.22 -5.77
C GLY A 112 -9.31 42.52 -4.29
N GLY A 113 -9.28 41.52 -3.40
CA GLY A 113 -9.30 41.70 -1.94
C GLY A 113 -10.54 42.38 -1.36
N ARG A 114 -11.64 42.55 -2.10
CA ARG A 114 -12.79 43.31 -1.58
C ARG A 114 -13.69 42.48 -0.67
N ILE A 115 -14.00 41.26 -1.08
CA ILE A 115 -14.99 40.39 -0.42
C ILE A 115 -14.47 38.95 -0.46
N ALA A 116 -14.58 38.21 0.64
CA ALA A 116 -14.32 36.77 0.70
C ALA A 116 -15.43 36.04 1.48
N LEU A 117 -15.74 34.81 1.07
CA LEU A 117 -16.63 33.91 1.79
C LEU A 117 -15.83 32.95 2.67
N SER A 118 -16.30 32.70 3.89
CA SER A 118 -15.67 31.73 4.79
C SER A 118 -16.67 30.95 5.63
N SER A 119 -16.30 29.75 6.05
CA SER A 119 -16.91 29.09 7.22
C SER A 119 -16.42 29.73 8.53
N LYS A 120 -17.15 29.58 9.64
CA LYS A 120 -16.68 30.04 10.97
C LYS A 120 -15.33 29.40 11.32
N ALA A 121 -15.18 28.11 11.01
CA ALA A 121 -13.97 27.34 11.30
C ALA A 121 -12.71 27.86 10.58
N THR A 122 -12.86 28.54 9.43
CA THR A 122 -11.74 29.02 8.61
C THR A 122 -11.59 30.53 8.60
N ALA A 123 -12.49 31.27 9.27
CA ALA A 123 -12.50 32.73 9.27
C ALA A 123 -11.19 33.34 9.78
N HIS A 124 -10.57 32.71 10.80
CA HIS A 124 -9.27 33.12 11.36
C HIS A 124 -8.12 33.14 10.33
N ARG A 125 -8.26 32.45 9.19
CA ARG A 125 -7.23 32.44 8.14
C ARG A 125 -7.28 33.67 7.24
N ILE A 126 -8.41 34.38 7.25
CA ILE A 126 -8.62 35.60 6.44
C ILE A 126 -8.49 36.85 7.30
N SER A 127 -8.62 36.75 8.63
CA SER A 127 -8.61 37.90 9.54
C SER A 127 -7.36 38.78 9.46
N ASN A 128 -6.23 38.22 9.04
CA ASN A 128 -4.94 38.91 8.92
C ASN A 128 -4.59 39.23 7.45
N THR A 129 -5.59 39.44 6.59
CA THR A 129 -5.41 39.75 5.17
C THR A 129 -6.10 41.08 4.82
N ASP A 130 -5.77 41.66 3.66
CA ASP A 130 -6.31 42.96 3.20
C ASP A 130 -7.79 42.87 2.75
N VAL A 131 -8.51 41.80 3.11
CA VAL A 131 -9.90 41.60 2.69
C VAL A 131 -10.81 42.58 3.41
N THR A 132 -11.52 43.43 2.66
CA THR A 132 -12.37 44.47 3.25
C THR A 132 -13.63 43.91 3.92
N ASN A 133 -14.23 42.87 3.35
CA ASN A 133 -15.45 42.24 3.87
C ASN A 133 -15.33 40.72 3.89
N VAL A 134 -15.41 40.11 5.07
CA VAL A 134 -15.49 38.65 5.22
C VAL A 134 -16.94 38.28 5.51
N VAL A 135 -17.56 37.50 4.63
CA VAL A 135 -18.94 37.02 4.78
C VAL A 135 -18.89 35.58 5.29
N ILE A 136 -19.44 35.37 6.50
CA ILE A 136 -19.54 34.04 7.10
C ILE A 136 -20.82 33.36 6.59
N ILE A 137 -20.68 32.21 5.94
CA ILE A 137 -21.80 31.51 5.27
C ILE A 137 -22.81 30.94 6.28
N GLU A 138 -22.33 30.64 7.49
CA GLU A 138 -23.10 30.09 8.62
C GLU A 138 -23.67 31.18 9.54
N ASP A 139 -23.67 32.44 9.09
CA ASP A 139 -24.20 33.55 9.87
C ASP A 139 -25.74 33.51 9.87
N GLU A 140 -26.32 33.52 11.08
CA GLU A 140 -27.77 33.47 11.25
C GLU A 140 -28.47 34.72 10.69
N ASP A 141 -27.77 35.85 10.64
CA ASP A 141 -28.35 37.09 10.15
C ASP A 141 -28.57 37.09 8.62
N ILE A 142 -27.80 36.29 7.87
CA ILE A 142 -28.05 36.04 6.44
C ILE A 142 -29.34 35.23 6.28
N ASN A 143 -29.62 34.28 7.17
CA ASN A 143 -30.80 33.43 7.11
C ASN A 143 -32.10 34.16 7.46
N LYS A 144 -32.02 35.33 8.10
CA LYS A 144 -33.18 36.17 8.48
C LYS A 144 -33.62 37.14 7.37
N GLN A 145 -32.88 37.26 6.26
CA GLN A 145 -33.22 38.18 5.15
C GLN A 145 -34.41 37.65 4.32
N SER A 146 -35.29 38.56 3.89
CA SER A 146 -36.41 38.24 3.00
C SER A 146 -35.91 37.86 1.60
N VAL A 147 -36.49 36.80 1.04
CA VAL A 147 -36.22 36.37 -0.33
C VAL A 147 -37.13 37.20 -1.25
N GLU A 148 -36.56 38.15 -1.99
CA GLU A 148 -37.31 39.02 -2.91
C GLU A 148 -36.72 38.91 -4.32
N GLY A 149 -37.61 38.69 -5.30
CA GLY A 149 -37.37 38.89 -6.74
C GLY A 149 -36.00 38.45 -7.25
N PHE A 150 -35.63 37.18 -7.09
CA PHE A 150 -34.33 36.68 -7.56
C PHE A 150 -34.37 36.32 -9.05
N ALA A 151 -33.73 37.15 -9.87
CA ALA A 151 -33.37 36.80 -11.24
C ALA A 151 -31.89 36.36 -11.30
N PRO A 152 -31.61 35.16 -11.85
CA PRO A 152 -30.25 34.79 -12.22
C PRO A 152 -29.67 35.84 -13.17
N VAL A 153 -28.49 36.37 -12.83
CA VAL A 153 -27.76 37.34 -13.68
C VAL A 153 -26.67 36.67 -14.51
N SER A 154 -26.45 35.37 -14.29
CA SER A 154 -25.46 34.59 -15.03
C SER A 154 -25.88 34.38 -16.47
N LYS A 155 -24.94 34.57 -17.39
CA LYS A 155 -25.08 34.27 -18.81
C LYS A 155 -24.15 33.11 -19.20
N PRO A 156 -24.36 32.44 -20.35
CA PRO A 156 -23.48 31.36 -20.81
C PRO A 156 -22.00 31.78 -20.95
N GLU A 157 -21.75 33.04 -21.27
CA GLU A 157 -20.42 33.63 -21.35
C GLU A 157 -19.77 33.90 -19.99
N ASP A 158 -20.53 33.82 -18.88
CA ASP A 158 -19.99 33.98 -17.54
C ASP A 158 -19.29 32.69 -17.08
N GLY A 159 -17.97 32.76 -16.92
CA GLY A 159 -17.16 31.60 -16.55
C GLY A 159 -17.33 31.20 -15.08
N CYS A 160 -17.44 29.90 -14.82
CA CYS A 160 -17.33 29.31 -13.49
C CYS A 160 -15.98 28.58 -13.34
N TYR A 161 -15.24 28.85 -12.27
CA TYR A 161 -13.94 28.21 -12.00
C TYR A 161 -14.08 27.21 -10.85
N VAL A 162 -13.86 25.92 -11.12
CA VAL A 162 -13.89 24.84 -10.11
C VAL A 162 -12.49 24.23 -10.02
N ILE A 163 -11.86 24.32 -8.85
CA ILE A 163 -10.49 23.81 -8.61
C ILE A 163 -10.51 22.27 -8.56
N TYR A 164 -10.38 21.62 -9.71
CA TYR A 164 -9.60 20.39 -9.94
C TYR A 164 -9.60 20.06 -11.45
N THR A 165 -8.52 20.44 -12.16
CA THR A 165 -8.27 20.35 -13.64
C THR A 165 -8.96 21.43 -14.50
N SER A 166 -8.18 22.24 -15.22
CA SER A 166 -8.49 23.68 -15.39
C SER A 166 -8.79 24.19 -16.80
N GLU A 167 -8.42 23.50 -17.88
CA GLU A 167 -8.46 24.09 -19.23
C GLU A 167 -9.47 23.43 -20.19
N THR A 168 -10.04 22.28 -19.81
CA THR A 168 -10.98 21.48 -20.64
C THR A 168 -12.24 21.03 -19.89
N THR A 169 -12.60 21.73 -18.80
CA THR A 169 -13.82 21.51 -18.01
C THR A 169 -14.00 20.04 -17.55
N ILE A 170 -13.19 19.65 -16.54
CA ILE A 170 -13.22 18.35 -15.85
C ILE A 170 -12.80 17.15 -16.72
N VAL A 171 -13.55 16.81 -17.77
CA VAL A 171 -13.32 15.59 -18.57
C VAL A 171 -13.53 15.84 -20.06
N ASN A 172 -12.45 15.72 -20.83
CA ASN A 172 -12.46 15.81 -22.28
C ASN A 172 -12.76 14.48 -22.99
N THR A 173 -12.43 13.33 -22.37
CA THR A 173 -12.62 11.99 -22.95
C THR A 173 -13.11 10.98 -21.91
N MET A 174 -13.95 10.03 -22.32
CA MET A 174 -14.51 9.01 -21.42
C MET A 174 -14.55 7.62 -22.04
N HIS A 175 -14.39 6.60 -21.20
CA HIS A 175 -14.52 5.19 -21.54
C HIS A 175 -15.20 4.39 -20.42
N GLN A 176 -16.11 3.50 -20.77
CA GLN A 176 -16.61 2.49 -19.84
C GLN A 176 -15.60 1.34 -19.74
N HIS A 177 -14.88 1.27 -18.62
CA HIS A 177 -13.88 0.22 -18.42
C HIS A 177 -14.52 -1.14 -18.10
N GLN A 178 -14.03 -2.20 -18.75
CA GLN A 178 -14.39 -3.59 -18.45
C GLN A 178 -13.22 -4.32 -17.79
N ALA A 179 -13.49 -5.02 -16.69
CA ALA A 179 -12.47 -5.72 -15.93
C ALA A 179 -11.73 -6.75 -16.81
N GLY A 180 -10.39 -6.65 -16.84
CA GLY A 180 -9.53 -7.54 -17.63
C GLY A 180 -9.08 -6.97 -18.98
N GLN A 181 -9.60 -5.81 -19.40
CA GLN A 181 -9.14 -5.08 -20.59
C GLN A 181 -8.06 -4.03 -20.26
N PRO A 182 -7.21 -3.62 -21.23
CA PRO A 182 -6.29 -2.50 -21.04
C PRO A 182 -7.01 -1.19 -20.69
N LEU A 183 -6.35 -0.33 -19.90
CA LEU A 183 -6.87 1.00 -19.58
C LEU A 183 -6.79 1.91 -20.81
N SER A 184 -7.87 2.60 -21.13
CA SER A 184 -7.96 3.61 -22.18
C SER A 184 -8.76 4.81 -21.65
N ILE A 185 -8.44 6.01 -22.16
CA ILE A 185 -9.22 7.22 -21.89
C ILE A 185 -10.43 7.38 -22.82
N GLY A 186 -10.60 6.46 -23.78
CA GLY A 186 -11.80 6.36 -24.60
C GLY A 186 -11.88 7.38 -25.71
N ARG A 187 -13.06 8.00 -25.81
CA ARG A 187 -13.47 8.90 -26.90
C ARG A 187 -13.85 10.28 -26.36
N PRO A 188 -13.87 11.33 -27.19
CA PRO A 188 -14.33 12.66 -26.79
C PRO A 188 -15.71 12.61 -26.13
N THR A 189 -15.90 13.37 -25.05
CA THR A 189 -17.19 13.55 -24.39
C THR A 189 -18.14 14.40 -25.25
N PRO A 190 -19.47 14.35 -25.03
CA PRO A 190 -20.42 15.16 -25.80
C PRO A 190 -20.05 16.65 -25.82
N GLY A 191 -20.12 17.27 -27.00
CA GLY A 191 -19.76 18.69 -27.21
C GLY A 191 -18.27 19.00 -27.26
N ASN A 192 -17.39 18.02 -27.06
CA ASN A 192 -15.93 18.18 -27.12
C ASN A 192 -15.32 17.49 -28.34
N ASN A 193 -14.17 18.00 -28.78
CA ASN A 193 -13.36 17.47 -29.86
C ASN A 193 -11.97 17.10 -29.33
N VAL A 194 -11.34 16.09 -29.95
CA VAL A 194 -9.95 15.73 -29.69
C VAL A 194 -9.22 15.49 -31.00
N TYR A 195 -8.06 16.12 -31.13
CA TYR A 195 -7.16 15.96 -32.26
C TYR A 195 -5.81 15.44 -31.76
N ILE A 196 -5.22 14.51 -32.51
CA ILE A 196 -3.84 14.06 -32.29
C ILE A 196 -3.03 14.64 -33.44
N LEU A 197 -2.24 15.66 -33.14
CA LEU A 197 -1.53 16.47 -34.13
C LEU A 197 -0.02 16.30 -33.98
N ASP A 198 0.70 16.42 -35.10
CA ASP A 198 2.15 16.54 -35.10
C ASP A 198 2.62 17.97 -34.74
N GLU A 199 3.92 18.22 -34.85
CA GLU A 199 4.55 19.51 -34.58
C GLU A 199 4.15 20.64 -35.55
N PHE A 200 3.56 20.28 -36.71
CA PHE A 200 3.06 21.20 -37.72
C PHE A 200 1.54 21.43 -37.63
N LEU A 201 0.89 20.92 -36.56
CA LEU A 201 -0.56 20.94 -36.37
C LEU A 201 -1.34 20.13 -37.41
N VAL A 202 -0.71 19.12 -38.01
CA VAL A 202 -1.35 18.20 -38.97
C VAL A 202 -1.82 16.94 -38.23
N PRO A 203 -3.04 16.44 -38.47
CA PRO A 203 -3.51 15.19 -37.87
C PRO A 203 -2.64 13.99 -38.24
N VAL A 204 -2.23 13.20 -37.25
CA VAL A 204 -1.46 11.96 -37.47
C VAL A 204 -2.39 10.77 -37.77
N PRO A 205 -1.96 9.76 -38.55
CA PRO A 205 -2.73 8.54 -38.82
C PRO A 205 -3.08 7.72 -37.56
N VAL A 206 -4.04 6.79 -37.71
CA VAL A 206 -4.38 5.84 -36.65
C VAL A 206 -3.17 4.96 -36.31
N GLY A 207 -2.85 4.86 -35.01
CA GLY A 207 -1.69 4.13 -34.50
C GLY A 207 -0.41 4.95 -34.40
N GLU A 208 -0.35 6.17 -34.96
CA GLU A 208 0.78 7.07 -34.81
C GLU A 208 0.63 7.99 -33.59
N VAL A 209 1.78 8.35 -33.03
CA VAL A 209 1.87 9.18 -31.83
C VAL A 209 1.87 10.65 -32.22
N GLY A 210 1.05 11.44 -31.53
CA GLY A 210 1.08 12.90 -31.62
C GLY A 210 0.63 13.57 -30.34
N ASN A 211 0.66 14.90 -30.35
CA ASN A 211 0.23 15.73 -29.23
C ASN A 211 -1.29 15.91 -29.24
N VAL A 212 -1.89 15.83 -28.06
CA VAL A 212 -3.34 15.97 -27.88
C VAL A 212 -3.73 17.45 -27.85
N TRP A 213 -4.67 17.79 -28.72
CA TRP A 213 -5.36 19.07 -28.73
C TRP A 213 -6.85 18.86 -28.41
N ALA A 214 -7.35 19.61 -27.44
CA ALA A 214 -8.74 19.60 -27.03
C ALA A 214 -9.50 20.75 -27.72
N GLY A 215 -10.63 20.46 -28.34
CA GLY A 215 -11.52 21.45 -28.96
C GLY A 215 -12.94 21.35 -28.42
N GLY A 216 -13.81 22.26 -28.84
CA GLY A 216 -15.24 22.24 -28.48
C GLY A 216 -15.56 22.98 -27.18
N ALA A 217 -16.78 22.77 -26.68
CA ALA A 217 -17.40 23.61 -25.66
C ALA A 217 -16.73 23.53 -24.27
N GLY A 218 -15.99 22.45 -23.99
CA GLY A 218 -15.28 22.26 -22.74
C GLY A 218 -13.99 23.07 -22.63
N VAL A 219 -13.48 23.63 -23.73
CA VAL A 219 -12.24 24.42 -23.73
C VAL A 219 -12.45 25.73 -22.98
N ALA A 220 -11.58 25.99 -22.00
CA ALA A 220 -11.63 27.21 -21.20
C ALA A 220 -11.26 28.45 -22.03
N ARG A 221 -11.64 29.63 -21.52
CA ARG A 221 -11.28 30.91 -22.16
C ARG A 221 -9.78 31.18 -22.18
N GLY A 222 -9.04 30.67 -21.19
CA GLY A 222 -7.62 30.92 -21.04
C GLY A 222 -7.18 31.02 -19.58
N TYR A 223 -5.94 31.44 -19.39
CA TYR A 223 -5.37 31.70 -18.08
C TYR A 223 -5.70 33.12 -17.62
N VAL A 224 -6.19 33.22 -16.39
CA VAL A 224 -6.59 34.49 -15.78
C VAL A 224 -5.38 35.42 -15.67
N ASP A 225 -5.53 36.64 -16.20
CA ASP A 225 -4.53 37.71 -16.19
C ASP A 225 -3.15 37.30 -16.78
N LEU A 226 -3.15 36.30 -17.69
CA LEU A 226 -1.95 35.74 -18.33
C LEU A 226 -2.18 35.57 -19.86
N PRO A 227 -2.28 36.66 -20.62
CA PRO A 227 -2.61 36.63 -22.05
C PRO A 227 -1.55 35.90 -22.89
N ASP A 228 -0.26 36.09 -22.58
CA ASP A 228 0.83 35.46 -23.33
C ASP A 228 0.81 33.93 -23.21
N LYS A 229 0.65 33.41 -21.99
CA LYS A 229 0.48 31.96 -21.75
C LYS A 229 -0.78 31.42 -22.39
N THR A 230 -1.84 32.23 -22.43
CA THR A 230 -3.09 31.86 -23.10
C THR A 230 -2.84 31.71 -24.60
N ALA A 231 -2.21 32.68 -25.25
CA ALA A 231 -1.90 32.62 -26.69
C ALA A 231 -0.94 31.46 -27.05
N GLU A 232 -0.06 31.06 -26.13
CA GLU A 232 0.84 29.92 -26.33
C GLU A 232 0.08 28.58 -26.41
N ARG A 233 -0.91 28.38 -25.52
CA ARG A 233 -1.60 27.08 -25.33
C ARG A 233 -2.97 27.00 -25.98
N PHE A 234 -3.64 28.13 -26.18
CA PHE A 234 -4.96 28.22 -26.81
C PHE A 234 -4.79 28.86 -28.19
N ARG A 235 -5.11 28.11 -29.24
CA ARG A 235 -5.01 28.56 -30.63
C ARG A 235 -6.37 28.47 -31.32
N PRO A 236 -6.65 29.29 -32.34
CA PRO A 236 -7.82 29.09 -33.18
C PRO A 236 -7.88 27.65 -33.69
N ASP A 237 -9.03 27.00 -33.54
CA ASP A 237 -9.25 25.64 -34.02
C ASP A 237 -9.46 25.68 -35.54
N PRO A 238 -8.51 25.18 -36.37
CA PRO A 238 -8.65 25.23 -37.83
C PRO A 238 -9.65 24.17 -38.34
N PHE A 239 -10.05 23.21 -37.51
CA PHE A 239 -10.97 22.13 -37.87
C PHE A 239 -12.43 22.49 -37.61
N THR A 240 -12.67 23.66 -37.00
CA THR A 240 -13.99 24.28 -36.85
C THR A 240 -13.99 25.65 -37.54
N GLN A 241 -15.14 26.05 -38.09
CA GLN A 241 -15.31 27.36 -38.76
C GLN A 241 -16.11 28.34 -37.89
N ASP A 242 -16.14 28.11 -36.58
CA ASP A 242 -16.94 28.86 -35.61
C ASP A 242 -16.13 29.89 -34.80
N GLY A 243 -14.84 30.04 -35.11
CA GLY A 243 -13.94 30.95 -34.40
C GLY A 243 -13.57 30.51 -32.98
N SER A 244 -13.88 29.25 -32.62
CA SER A 244 -13.47 28.69 -31.32
C SER A 244 -11.97 28.39 -31.28
N ASN A 245 -11.45 28.29 -30.05
CA ASN A 245 -10.06 27.89 -29.82
C ASN A 245 -9.98 26.41 -29.45
N MET A 246 -8.87 25.78 -29.83
CA MET A 246 -8.40 24.51 -29.30
C MET A 246 -7.27 24.74 -28.28
N TYR A 247 -7.19 23.87 -27.28
CA TYR A 247 -6.19 23.88 -26.22
C TYR A 247 -5.18 22.74 -26.37
N ASN A 248 -3.90 23.09 -26.34
CA ASN A 248 -2.80 22.14 -26.32
C ASN A 248 -2.65 21.51 -24.92
N THR A 249 -3.05 20.25 -24.77
CA THR A 249 -3.02 19.59 -23.46
C THR A 249 -1.61 19.19 -23.01
N GLY A 250 -0.67 19.11 -23.96
CA GLY A 250 0.68 18.60 -23.75
C GLY A 250 0.75 17.09 -23.48
N ASP A 251 -0.34 16.33 -23.70
CA ASP A 251 -0.34 14.87 -23.59
C ASP A 251 0.05 14.23 -24.93
N LEU A 252 0.84 13.16 -24.89
CA LEU A 252 1.15 12.33 -26.05
C LEU A 252 0.21 11.14 -26.09
N CYS A 253 -0.52 10.98 -27.18
CA CYS A 253 -1.46 9.88 -27.40
C CYS A 253 -1.38 9.36 -28.84
N GLN A 254 -2.02 8.21 -29.05
CA GLN A 254 -2.31 7.67 -30.38
C GLN A 254 -3.74 7.15 -30.45
N TRP A 255 -4.33 7.19 -31.64
CA TRP A 255 -5.62 6.55 -31.90
C TRP A 255 -5.47 5.03 -32.02
N ASN A 256 -6.32 4.28 -31.34
CA ASN A 256 -6.48 2.85 -31.60
C ASN A 256 -7.42 2.63 -32.80
N PRO A 257 -7.33 1.47 -33.48
CA PRO A 257 -8.24 1.12 -34.59
C PRO A 257 -9.72 1.14 -34.21
N ASN A 258 -10.05 0.93 -32.94
CA ASN A 258 -11.40 0.99 -32.41
C ASN A 258 -11.87 2.41 -32.05
N GLY A 259 -11.09 3.45 -32.36
CA GLY A 259 -11.41 4.85 -32.09
C GLY A 259 -11.30 5.26 -30.64
N THR A 260 -10.62 4.48 -29.79
CA THR A 260 -10.27 4.90 -28.43
C THR A 260 -8.85 5.45 -28.39
N LEU A 261 -8.54 6.30 -27.42
CA LEU A 261 -7.21 6.87 -27.25
C LEU A 261 -6.35 6.04 -26.29
N HIS A 262 -5.08 5.87 -26.67
CA HIS A 262 -4.03 5.31 -25.83
C HIS A 262 -3.08 6.43 -25.38
N ILE A 263 -2.93 6.63 -24.07
CA ILE A 263 -2.01 7.62 -23.50
C ILE A 263 -0.60 7.04 -23.45
N LEU A 264 0.37 7.83 -23.92
CA LEU A 264 1.80 7.49 -23.95
C LEU A 264 2.64 8.36 -23.00
N GLY A 265 2.16 9.55 -22.62
CA GLY A 265 2.86 10.42 -21.67
C GLY A 265 2.53 11.89 -21.87
N ARG A 266 3.49 12.77 -21.57
CA ARG A 266 3.41 14.22 -21.77
C ARG A 266 4.65 14.74 -22.50
N ILE A 267 4.47 15.83 -23.25
CA ILE A 267 5.54 16.58 -23.91
C ILE A 267 6.18 17.62 -22.98
N ASP A 268 5.44 18.09 -21.97
CA ASP A 268 5.86 19.16 -21.06
C ASP A 268 6.22 18.67 -19.65
N ASP A 269 6.78 19.60 -18.88
CA ASP A 269 7.31 19.40 -17.52
C ASP A 269 6.21 19.34 -16.44
N GLN A 270 4.94 19.22 -16.80
CA GLN A 270 3.88 19.02 -15.81
C GLN A 270 3.97 17.60 -15.25
N VAL A 271 4.11 17.53 -13.94
CA VAL A 271 4.46 16.30 -13.24
C VAL A 271 3.47 15.99 -12.14
N LYS A 272 3.36 14.71 -11.77
CA LYS A 272 2.64 14.31 -10.57
C LYS A 272 3.63 14.07 -9.44
N VAL A 273 3.63 14.93 -8.43
CA VAL A 273 4.50 14.84 -7.26
C VAL A 273 3.64 14.61 -6.02
N LYS A 274 3.92 13.54 -5.27
CA LYS A 274 3.17 13.15 -4.05
C LYS A 274 1.65 13.05 -4.26
N GLY A 275 1.20 12.72 -5.47
CA GLY A 275 -0.22 12.62 -5.84
C GLY A 275 -0.87 13.92 -6.32
N PHE A 276 -0.15 15.04 -6.29
CA PHE A 276 -0.61 16.35 -6.76
C PHE A 276 -0.02 16.66 -8.13
N ARG A 277 -0.80 17.33 -8.99
CA ARG A 277 -0.29 17.88 -10.26
C ARG A 277 0.49 19.14 -9.92
N VAL A 278 1.74 19.20 -10.35
CA VAL A 278 2.67 20.28 -10.03
C VAL A 278 3.27 20.82 -11.33
N GLU A 279 3.27 22.14 -11.46
CA GLU A 279 3.93 22.85 -12.56
C GLU A 279 5.33 23.30 -12.12
N LEU A 280 6.37 22.72 -12.71
CA LEU A 280 7.75 23.06 -12.34
C LEU A 280 8.11 24.50 -12.68
N ASP A 281 7.52 25.07 -13.72
CA ASP A 281 7.74 26.48 -14.07
C ASP A 281 7.12 27.42 -13.01
N GLY A 282 6.02 27.03 -12.36
CA GLY A 282 5.45 27.77 -11.23
C GLY A 282 6.39 27.80 -10.02
N ILE A 283 7.05 26.66 -9.75
CA ILE A 283 8.07 26.58 -8.70
C ILE A 283 9.30 27.42 -9.06
N THR A 284 9.73 27.34 -10.32
CA THR A 284 10.82 28.17 -10.87
C THR A 284 10.54 29.66 -10.66
N ALA A 285 9.33 30.11 -10.99
CA ALA A 285 8.93 31.52 -10.79
C ALA A 285 8.93 31.93 -9.31
N CYS A 286 8.46 31.06 -8.40
CA CYS A 286 8.49 31.34 -6.96
C CYS A 286 9.90 31.38 -6.38
N ILE A 287 10.83 30.54 -6.86
CA ILE A 287 12.23 30.60 -6.47
C ILE A 287 12.86 31.89 -7.01
N LYS A 288 12.53 32.26 -8.24
CA LYS A 288 13.04 33.44 -8.94
C LYS A 288 12.61 34.76 -8.27
N SER A 289 11.50 34.76 -7.53
CA SER A 289 11.03 35.94 -6.80
C SER A 289 11.80 36.21 -5.50
N CYS A 290 12.69 35.29 -5.08
CA CYS A 290 13.56 35.51 -3.93
C CYS A 290 14.67 36.52 -4.29
N PRO A 291 14.88 37.62 -3.54
CA PRO A 291 15.85 38.66 -3.89
C PRO A 291 17.30 38.18 -4.05
N SER A 292 17.66 37.07 -3.39
CA SER A 292 19.00 36.47 -3.49
C SER A 292 19.22 35.63 -4.75
N VAL A 293 18.20 35.42 -5.60
CA VAL A 293 18.25 34.55 -6.78
C VAL A 293 18.33 35.37 -8.07
N GLN A 294 19.44 35.23 -8.80
CA GLN A 294 19.64 35.85 -10.11
C GLN A 294 19.02 35.04 -11.24
N SER A 295 19.00 33.71 -11.20
CA SER A 295 18.33 32.85 -12.20
C SER A 295 18.04 31.48 -11.59
N THR A 296 17.02 30.78 -12.08
CA THR A 296 16.68 29.46 -11.55
C THR A 296 15.91 28.61 -12.55
N THR A 297 15.95 27.29 -12.36
CA THR A 297 15.04 26.35 -13.01
C THR A 297 14.74 25.16 -12.09
N ALA A 298 13.47 24.78 -12.01
CA ALA A 298 13.04 23.56 -11.34
C ALA A 298 12.85 22.43 -12.37
N ILE A 299 13.40 21.26 -12.07
CA ILE A 299 13.36 20.08 -12.94
C ILE A 299 12.94 18.88 -12.10
N LEU A 300 12.08 18.02 -12.65
CA LEU A 300 11.80 16.74 -12.03
C LEU A 300 12.91 15.76 -12.40
N ILE A 301 13.56 15.24 -11.37
CA ILE A 301 14.52 14.15 -11.47
C ILE A 301 14.00 13.08 -10.50
N ASN A 302 13.71 11.89 -11.03
CA ASN A 302 13.27 10.75 -10.23
C ASN A 302 12.06 11.01 -9.32
N ASN A 303 11.03 11.67 -9.87
CA ASN A 303 9.83 12.10 -9.13
C ASN A 303 10.09 13.09 -7.97
N GLU A 304 11.30 13.65 -7.85
CA GLU A 304 11.65 14.74 -6.92
C GLU A 304 11.92 16.02 -7.68
N ILE A 305 11.61 17.15 -7.06
CA ILE A 305 11.77 18.47 -7.67
C ILE A 305 13.17 18.96 -7.29
N HIS A 306 14.02 19.20 -8.27
CA HIS A 306 15.37 19.78 -8.10
C HIS A 306 15.35 21.23 -8.55
N ALA A 307 15.85 22.14 -7.74
CA ALA A 307 15.96 23.57 -8.05
C ALA A 307 17.42 23.94 -8.34
N PHE A 308 17.73 24.35 -9.56
CA PHE A 308 19.04 24.89 -9.93
C PHE A 308 19.02 26.40 -9.84
N ILE A 309 19.89 26.99 -9.03
CA ILE A 309 19.84 28.40 -8.60
C ILE A 309 21.17 29.07 -8.91
N THR A 310 21.11 30.31 -9.40
CA THR A 310 22.26 31.21 -9.51
C THR A 310 22.00 32.48 -8.69
N PRO A 311 23.04 33.14 -8.16
CA PRO A 311 24.46 32.76 -8.21
C PRO A 311 24.79 31.63 -7.21
N SER A 312 25.98 31.03 -7.34
CA SER A 312 26.41 29.86 -6.55
C SER A 312 26.55 30.12 -5.04
N HIS A 313 26.54 31.39 -4.61
CA HIS A 313 26.60 31.79 -3.20
C HIS A 313 25.21 32.15 -2.61
N CYS A 314 24.12 31.92 -3.35
CA CYS A 314 22.76 32.23 -2.89
C CYS A 314 22.36 31.39 -1.67
N PRO A 315 22.07 31.96 -0.48
CA PRO A 315 21.77 31.17 0.71
C PRO A 315 20.51 30.30 0.56
N ILE A 316 20.67 28.97 0.47
CA ILE A 316 19.55 28.03 0.24
C ILE A 316 18.48 28.14 1.32
N ALA A 317 18.87 28.32 2.59
CA ALA A 317 17.93 28.47 3.69
C ALA A 317 16.97 29.66 3.51
N VAL A 318 17.45 30.76 2.91
CA VAL A 318 16.62 31.95 2.60
C VAL A 318 15.64 31.64 1.47
N VAL A 319 16.09 30.93 0.43
CA VAL A 319 15.24 30.50 -0.69
C VAL A 319 14.18 29.51 -0.23
N GLU A 320 14.55 28.53 0.59
CA GLU A 320 13.62 27.53 1.14
C GLU A 320 12.60 28.17 2.06
N ALA A 321 13.02 29.08 2.95
CA ALA A 321 12.12 29.83 3.81
C ALA A 321 11.13 30.67 2.98
N HIS A 322 11.62 31.40 1.97
CA HIS A 322 10.79 32.18 1.05
C HIS A 322 9.79 31.30 0.30
N LEU A 323 10.24 30.16 -0.22
CA LEU A 323 9.41 29.24 -0.98
C LEU A 323 8.37 28.51 -0.11
N LYS A 324 8.70 28.18 1.15
CA LYS A 324 7.74 27.62 2.13
C LYS A 324 6.56 28.53 2.40
N THR A 325 6.75 29.84 2.26
CA THR A 325 5.64 30.77 2.31
C THR A 325 4.78 30.58 1.04
N LEU A 326 5.36 30.67 -0.16
CA LEU A 326 4.59 30.72 -1.42
C LEU A 326 3.99 29.38 -1.90
N GLN A 327 4.59 28.24 -1.57
CA GLN A 327 4.26 26.93 -2.14
C GLN A 327 3.88 25.89 -1.07
N PRO A 328 2.91 25.00 -1.34
CA PRO A 328 2.55 23.91 -0.44
C PRO A 328 3.67 22.86 -0.36
N TYR A 329 3.67 22.07 0.73
CA TYR A 329 4.70 21.06 1.04
C TYR A 329 4.98 20.02 -0.08
N TYR A 330 4.04 19.84 -1.02
CA TYR A 330 4.20 18.91 -2.14
C TYR A 330 4.88 19.52 -3.38
N ALA A 331 4.92 20.85 -3.49
CA ALA A 331 5.58 21.59 -4.56
C ALA A 331 6.97 22.12 -4.14
N MET A 332 7.42 21.83 -2.92
CA MET A 332 8.76 22.17 -2.46
C MET A 332 9.83 21.31 -3.17
N PRO A 333 10.90 21.93 -3.72
CA PRO A 333 12.11 21.25 -4.14
C PRO A 333 12.68 20.39 -3.02
N THR A 334 13.13 19.19 -3.37
CA THR A 334 13.82 18.26 -2.47
C THR A 334 15.32 18.53 -2.47
N HIS A 335 15.85 19.04 -3.60
CA HIS A 335 17.27 19.35 -3.77
C HIS A 335 17.45 20.75 -4.34
N TYR A 336 18.49 21.45 -3.86
CA TYR A 336 18.85 22.80 -4.28
C TYR A 336 20.31 22.82 -4.76
N HIS A 337 20.51 23.19 -6.02
CA HIS A 337 21.79 23.12 -6.73
C HIS A 337 22.26 24.53 -7.03
N GLN A 338 23.33 24.97 -6.37
CA GLN A 338 23.90 26.30 -6.55
C GLN A 338 24.91 26.31 -7.70
N LEU A 339 24.65 27.10 -8.73
CA LEU A 339 25.47 27.19 -9.93
C LEU A 339 25.90 28.63 -10.19
N GLU A 340 27.08 28.79 -10.77
CA GLU A 340 27.58 30.09 -11.20
C GLU A 340 26.81 30.62 -12.42
N SER A 341 26.46 29.73 -13.35
CA SER A 341 25.55 30.00 -14.47
C SER A 341 24.71 28.78 -14.83
N LEU A 342 23.53 29.00 -15.41
CA LEU A 342 22.70 27.92 -15.96
C LEU A 342 23.14 27.63 -17.41
N PRO A 343 23.35 26.35 -17.78
CA PRO A 343 23.70 25.99 -19.14
C PRO A 343 22.56 26.36 -20.09
N MET A 344 22.91 26.82 -21.29
CA MET A 344 21.96 27.23 -22.32
C MET A 344 22.11 26.34 -23.56
N THR A 345 21.00 26.07 -24.23
CA THR A 345 20.92 25.45 -25.55
C THR A 345 21.38 26.44 -26.63
N ALA A 346 21.68 25.93 -27.84
CA ALA A 346 22.03 26.77 -29.00
C ALA A 346 20.98 27.86 -29.33
N ASN A 347 19.73 27.65 -28.91
CA ASN A 347 18.61 28.58 -29.10
C ASN A 347 18.41 29.55 -27.93
N GLY A 348 19.38 29.65 -27.00
CA GLY A 348 19.34 30.59 -25.87
C GLY A 348 18.40 30.22 -24.72
N LYS A 349 17.83 29.00 -24.71
CA LYS A 349 16.99 28.49 -23.60
C LYS A 349 17.82 27.68 -22.61
N ILE A 350 17.43 27.63 -21.34
CA ILE A 350 18.10 26.80 -20.32
C ILE A 350 18.09 25.33 -20.76
N ASP A 351 19.27 24.71 -20.78
CA ASP A 351 19.45 23.31 -21.14
C ASP A 351 19.15 22.40 -19.93
N LYS A 352 17.85 22.16 -19.72
CA LYS A 352 17.34 21.26 -18.69
C LYS A 352 17.89 19.82 -18.83
N ARG A 353 18.29 19.40 -20.05
CA ARG A 353 18.84 18.05 -20.29
C ARG A 353 20.26 17.95 -19.75
N SER A 354 21.13 18.93 -20.00
CA SER A 354 22.48 18.94 -19.42
C SER A 354 22.45 19.09 -17.90
N LEU A 355 21.53 19.88 -17.34
CA LEU A 355 21.31 19.94 -15.88
C LEU A 355 20.89 18.58 -15.29
N ARG A 356 19.95 17.89 -15.94
CA ARG A 356 19.52 16.55 -15.54
C ARG A 356 20.66 15.53 -15.64
N MET A 357 21.44 15.58 -16.71
CA MET A 357 22.60 14.68 -16.89
C MET A 357 23.73 14.99 -15.91
N ARG A 358 23.99 16.28 -15.61
CA ARG A 358 24.99 16.69 -14.63
C ARG A 358 24.70 16.11 -13.26
N GLU A 359 23.45 16.20 -12.82
CA GLU A 359 23.02 15.60 -11.56
C GLU A 359 23.11 14.06 -11.59
N LEU A 360 22.72 13.44 -12.71
CA LEU A 360 22.85 11.98 -12.88
C LEU A 360 24.31 11.50 -12.92
N VAL A 361 25.27 12.38 -13.23
CA VAL A 361 26.72 12.09 -13.29
C VAL A 361 27.43 12.46 -11.98
N GLU A 362 27.04 13.52 -11.28
CA GLU A 362 27.61 13.91 -9.98
C GLU A 362 27.22 12.91 -8.86
N VAL A 363 26.06 12.26 -8.95
CA VAL A 363 25.66 11.15 -8.07
C VAL A 363 26.59 9.91 -8.22
N GLY A 364 27.47 9.88 -9.23
CA GLY A 364 28.46 8.83 -9.47
C GLY A 364 29.89 9.14 -9.00
N LYS A 365 30.16 10.27 -8.34
CA LYS A 365 31.51 10.60 -7.82
C LYS A 365 31.50 10.84 -6.30
N PRO A 366 32.38 10.17 -5.52
CA PRO A 366 32.57 10.52 -4.12
C PRO A 366 33.24 11.90 -4.00
N GLN A 367 32.70 12.79 -3.17
CA GLN A 367 33.37 14.06 -2.84
C GLN A 367 34.63 13.80 -1.99
N PRO A 368 35.76 14.48 -2.25
CA PRO A 368 36.94 14.33 -1.42
C PRO A 368 36.75 15.08 -0.09
N ALA A 369 36.95 14.36 1.01
CA ALA A 369 36.95 14.91 2.35
C ALA A 369 38.08 15.95 2.51
N VAL A 370 37.72 17.12 3.04
CA VAL A 370 38.66 18.15 3.48
C VAL A 370 39.41 17.65 4.71
N LEU A 371 40.70 17.35 4.52
CA LEU A 371 41.64 16.97 5.57
C LEU A 371 41.95 18.17 6.48
N HIS A 372 41.33 18.22 7.65
CA HIS A 372 41.91 18.94 8.78
C HIS A 372 42.97 18.06 9.45
N ALA A 373 44.23 18.41 9.23
CA ALA A 373 45.37 17.82 9.93
C ALA A 373 45.31 18.19 11.43
N ARG A 374 45.36 17.17 12.28
CA ARG A 374 45.88 17.28 13.65
C ARG A 374 46.86 16.13 13.90
N MET A 375 48.11 16.52 14.11
CA MET A 375 49.13 15.71 14.77
C MET A 375 48.70 15.50 16.24
N ASP A 376 48.78 14.28 16.74
CA ASP A 376 49.77 13.92 17.76
C ASP A 376 49.69 12.44 18.18
N SER A 377 50.90 11.93 18.38
CA SER A 377 51.40 10.68 18.98
C SER A 377 50.59 10.01 20.10
N ASN A 378 50.49 8.66 20.06
CA ASN A 378 51.35 7.79 20.88
C ASN A 378 51.09 6.29 20.63
N ALA A 379 52.17 5.51 20.71
CA ALA A 379 52.26 4.08 20.52
C ALA A 379 51.71 3.26 21.70
N SER A 380 51.29 2.00 21.45
CA SER A 380 51.90 0.78 22.06
C SER A 380 51.16 -0.53 21.71
N SER A 381 51.93 -1.44 21.11
CA SER A 381 52.01 -2.91 21.32
C SER A 381 50.78 -3.83 21.29
N ALA A 382 50.66 -4.54 20.16
CA ALA A 382 50.63 -6.01 20.00
C ALA A 382 50.15 -6.93 21.14
N THR A 383 49.23 -7.85 20.81
CA THR A 383 49.38 -9.30 21.07
C THR A 383 48.54 -10.09 20.04
N GLN A 384 49.20 -11.01 19.33
CA GLN A 384 48.64 -11.97 18.37
C GLN A 384 48.04 -13.20 19.07
N LEU A 385 47.05 -13.85 18.45
CA LEU A 385 46.87 -15.31 18.42
C LEU A 385 45.98 -15.65 17.19
N SER A 386 46.59 -16.02 16.05
CA SER A 386 46.74 -17.40 15.51
C SER A 386 45.40 -18.04 15.08
N SER A 387 45.00 -17.93 13.81
CA SER A 387 45.40 -18.74 12.64
C SER A 387 44.64 -20.06 12.49
N PHE A 388 43.81 -20.13 11.45
CA PHE A 388 43.66 -21.32 10.60
C PHE A 388 43.61 -20.86 9.13
N SER A 389 44.75 -20.97 8.45
CA SER A 389 44.88 -21.21 7.00
C SER A 389 44.62 -22.72 6.76
N ASP A 390 44.24 -23.27 5.62
CA ASP A 390 44.41 -22.93 4.21
C ASP A 390 43.27 -23.56 3.39
N ALA A 391 42.88 -22.91 2.29
CA ALA A 391 42.69 -23.53 0.98
C ALA A 391 42.51 -22.41 -0.05
N SER A 392 43.62 -22.11 -0.71
CA SER A 392 43.79 -21.23 -1.85
C SER A 392 42.92 -21.64 -3.04
N ASP A 393 42.04 -20.73 -3.45
CA ASP A 393 41.64 -20.58 -4.84
C ASP A 393 41.34 -19.09 -5.10
N THR A 394 42.39 -18.29 -5.02
CA THR A 394 42.42 -16.89 -5.43
C THR A 394 42.41 -16.82 -6.96
N THR A 395 41.26 -17.12 -7.56
CA THR A 395 40.93 -16.51 -8.85
C THR A 395 40.41 -15.12 -8.59
N LEU A 396 41.17 -14.12 -9.04
CA LEU A 396 40.77 -12.74 -9.25
C LEU A 396 39.34 -12.68 -9.81
N ILE A 397 38.35 -12.41 -8.96
CA ILE A 397 36.99 -12.11 -9.43
C ILE A 397 37.05 -10.65 -9.89
N ASN A 398 37.26 -10.49 -11.20
CA ASN A 398 36.95 -9.27 -11.94
C ASN A 398 35.61 -8.70 -11.46
N GLU A 399 35.53 -7.38 -11.36
CA GLU A 399 34.34 -6.55 -11.12
C GLU A 399 33.24 -6.80 -12.18
N HIS A 400 32.62 -7.98 -12.17
CA HIS A 400 31.42 -8.24 -12.95
C HIS A 400 30.22 -7.90 -12.08
N GLN A 401 29.83 -6.63 -12.12
CA GLN A 401 28.48 -6.21 -11.73
C GLN A 401 27.50 -7.10 -12.51
N TYR A 402 26.72 -7.91 -11.81
CA TYR A 402 25.80 -8.86 -12.44
C TYR A 402 24.84 -8.09 -13.37
N ASP A 403 24.65 -8.55 -14.61
CA ASP A 403 23.64 -7.99 -15.49
C ASP A 403 22.25 -8.37 -14.98
N LEU A 404 21.67 -7.48 -14.17
CA LEU A 404 20.35 -7.66 -13.57
C LEU A 404 19.22 -7.44 -14.58
N GLU A 405 19.49 -6.80 -15.72
CA GLU A 405 18.50 -6.44 -16.74
C GLU A 405 18.40 -7.45 -17.90
N LYS A 406 19.26 -8.47 -17.90
CA LYS A 406 19.19 -9.61 -18.82
C LYS A 406 17.78 -10.20 -18.93
N ALA A 407 17.35 -10.46 -20.16
CA ALA A 407 16.04 -11.03 -20.45
C ALA A 407 15.84 -12.39 -19.74
N LEU A 408 14.63 -12.59 -19.20
CA LEU A 408 14.27 -13.84 -18.56
C LEU A 408 14.10 -14.96 -19.59
N PRO A 409 14.55 -16.20 -19.29
CA PRO A 409 14.19 -17.34 -20.11
C PRO A 409 12.69 -17.64 -20.02
N GLU A 410 12.23 -18.46 -20.96
CA GLU A 410 10.90 -19.04 -20.90
C GLU A 410 10.69 -19.87 -19.64
N LYS A 411 9.43 -20.16 -19.32
CA LYS A 411 9.07 -20.93 -18.13
C LYS A 411 9.15 -22.41 -18.44
N ASP A 412 9.63 -23.20 -17.49
CA ASP A 412 9.93 -24.63 -17.67
C ASP A 412 8.71 -25.51 -18.00
N MET A 413 7.49 -25.01 -17.77
CA MET A 413 6.26 -25.80 -17.86
C MET A 413 5.16 -25.11 -18.69
N PRO A 414 4.33 -25.90 -19.39
CA PRO A 414 3.12 -25.42 -20.05
C PRO A 414 2.16 -24.73 -19.07
N LYS A 415 1.34 -23.80 -19.58
CA LYS A 415 0.44 -22.97 -18.76
C LYS A 415 -0.50 -23.80 -17.86
N HIS A 416 -1.05 -24.90 -18.37
CA HIS A 416 -1.95 -25.78 -17.63
C HIS A 416 -1.25 -26.50 -16.47
N ALA A 417 -0.07 -27.08 -16.72
CA ALA A 417 0.74 -27.73 -15.70
C ALA A 417 1.19 -26.75 -14.60
N ARG A 418 1.56 -25.52 -14.98
CA ARG A 418 1.87 -24.45 -14.00
C ARG A 418 0.66 -24.09 -13.14
N GLY A 419 -0.53 -24.01 -13.75
CA GLY A 419 -1.79 -23.77 -13.03
C GLY A 419 -2.05 -24.87 -12.00
N LEU A 420 -1.93 -26.13 -12.37
CA LEU A 420 -2.10 -27.25 -11.45
C LEU A 420 -1.10 -27.20 -10.30
N ARG A 421 0.21 -27.07 -10.59
CA ARG A 421 1.28 -27.11 -9.59
C ARG A 421 1.29 -25.91 -8.63
N HIS A 422 1.16 -24.69 -9.16
CA HIS A 422 1.37 -23.46 -8.38
C HIS A 422 0.07 -22.74 -7.97
N ARG A 423 -1.11 -23.22 -8.38
CA ARG A 423 -2.41 -22.67 -7.94
C ARG A 423 -3.24 -23.69 -7.16
N LEU A 424 -3.28 -24.95 -7.59
CA LEU A 424 -4.07 -25.99 -6.92
C LEU A 424 -3.25 -26.77 -5.91
N LEU A 425 -2.07 -27.27 -6.30
CA LEU A 425 -1.19 -28.10 -5.46
C LEU A 425 -0.20 -27.29 -4.61
N ILE A 426 -0.58 -26.08 -4.19
CA ILE A 426 0.22 -25.31 -3.22
C ILE A 426 0.30 -26.07 -1.89
N VAL A 427 1.39 -25.87 -1.12
CA VAL A 427 1.66 -26.64 0.11
C VAL A 427 0.51 -26.56 1.10
N TYR A 428 -0.03 -25.35 1.32
CA TYR A 428 -1.18 -25.12 2.19
C TYR A 428 -2.35 -26.05 1.84
N ARG A 429 -2.75 -26.10 0.56
CA ARG A 429 -3.89 -26.92 0.10
C ARG A 429 -3.58 -28.40 0.18
N ARG A 430 -2.35 -28.81 -0.11
CA ARG A 430 -1.94 -30.22 0.04
C ARG A 430 -2.02 -30.69 1.49
N LEU A 431 -1.53 -29.88 2.44
CA LEU A 431 -1.62 -30.22 3.86
C LEU A 431 -3.07 -30.24 4.34
N PHE A 432 -3.88 -29.27 3.90
CA PHE A 432 -5.32 -29.26 4.16
C PHE A 432 -6.01 -30.54 3.64
N SER A 433 -5.78 -30.88 2.37
CA SER A 433 -6.34 -32.08 1.76
C SER A 433 -5.82 -33.37 2.39
N LEU A 434 -4.55 -33.42 2.81
CA LEU A 434 -3.98 -34.57 3.49
C LEU A 434 -4.67 -34.84 4.83
N VAL A 435 -4.93 -33.80 5.63
CA VAL A 435 -5.74 -33.94 6.86
C VAL A 435 -7.15 -34.44 6.54
N GLY A 436 -7.77 -33.91 5.47
CA GLY A 436 -9.05 -34.41 4.99
C GLY A 436 -9.02 -35.90 4.60
N LEU A 437 -7.99 -36.35 3.88
CA LEU A 437 -7.82 -37.74 3.48
C LEU A 437 -7.62 -38.67 4.68
N PHE A 438 -6.88 -38.25 5.71
CA PHE A 438 -6.78 -39.02 6.95
C PHE A 438 -8.14 -39.19 7.64
N ASN A 439 -8.96 -38.13 7.65
CA ASN A 439 -10.32 -38.18 8.20
C ASN A 439 -11.27 -39.04 7.35
N ILE A 440 -11.14 -39.03 6.02
CA ILE A 440 -11.87 -39.96 5.14
C ILE A 440 -11.47 -41.40 5.43
N GLY A 441 -10.17 -41.67 5.59
CA GLY A 441 -9.67 -42.99 5.98
C GLY A 441 -10.24 -43.45 7.33
N ALA A 442 -10.29 -42.54 8.32
CA ALA A 442 -10.93 -42.82 9.61
C ALA A 442 -12.43 -43.12 9.46
N ALA A 443 -13.15 -42.39 8.61
CA ALA A 443 -14.56 -42.68 8.32
C ALA A 443 -14.76 -44.05 7.67
N ILE A 444 -13.92 -44.42 6.71
CA ILE A 444 -13.94 -45.76 6.10
C ILE A 444 -13.66 -46.84 7.14
N ALA A 445 -12.67 -46.64 8.02
CA ALA A 445 -12.36 -47.58 9.09
C ALA A 445 -13.56 -47.79 10.02
N LEU A 446 -14.23 -46.72 10.45
CA LEU A 446 -15.44 -46.82 11.29
C LEU A 446 -16.60 -47.50 10.56
N LEU A 447 -16.77 -47.29 9.25
CA LEU A 447 -17.77 -48.02 8.47
C LEU A 447 -17.50 -49.53 8.42
N LEU A 448 -16.23 -49.93 8.45
CA LEU A 448 -15.82 -51.35 8.42
C LEU A 448 -15.85 -52.02 9.80
N THR A 449 -15.48 -51.29 10.86
CA THR A 449 -15.39 -51.83 12.23
C THR A 449 -16.66 -51.62 13.07
N GLY A 450 -17.60 -50.82 12.57
CA GLY A 450 -18.77 -50.36 13.29
C GLY A 450 -18.58 -48.93 13.82
N ILE A 451 -19.57 -48.07 13.54
CA ILE A 451 -19.57 -46.69 14.00
C ILE A 451 -20.02 -46.68 15.46
N THR A 452 -19.16 -46.19 16.34
CA THR A 452 -19.53 -45.88 17.73
C THR A 452 -19.40 -44.39 18.00
N ARG A 453 -20.26 -43.91 18.90
CA ARG A 453 -20.27 -42.53 19.34
C ARG A 453 -18.95 -42.10 19.99
N GLU A 454 -18.35 -43.01 20.76
CA GLU A 454 -17.06 -42.78 21.41
C GLU A 454 -15.95 -42.47 20.40
N TRP A 455 -15.84 -43.27 19.33
CA TRP A 455 -14.81 -43.05 18.30
C TRP A 455 -14.97 -41.71 17.58
N MET A 456 -16.21 -41.29 17.28
CA MET A 456 -16.45 -39.99 16.65
C MET A 456 -16.06 -38.81 17.57
N GLY A 457 -16.33 -38.94 18.87
CA GLY A 457 -15.89 -37.97 19.88
C GLY A 457 -14.36 -37.89 19.97
N ILE A 458 -13.68 -39.05 19.98
CA ILE A 458 -12.21 -39.12 20.01
C ILE A 458 -11.61 -38.49 18.74
N ILE A 459 -12.13 -38.80 17.56
CA ILE A 459 -11.64 -38.22 16.29
C ILE A 459 -11.85 -36.70 16.25
N THR A 460 -12.99 -36.22 16.78
CA THR A 460 -13.24 -34.78 16.94
C THR A 460 -12.17 -34.14 17.84
N ALA A 461 -11.88 -34.75 18.99
CA ALA A 461 -10.87 -34.26 19.93
C ALA A 461 -9.45 -34.29 19.35
N ILE A 462 -9.08 -35.32 18.59
CA ILE A 462 -7.77 -35.42 17.91
C ILE A 462 -7.60 -34.26 16.92
N ASN A 463 -8.61 -34.00 16.09
CA ASN A 463 -8.57 -32.91 15.13
C ASN A 463 -8.52 -31.54 15.83
N LEU A 464 -9.31 -31.33 16.89
CA LEU A 464 -9.28 -30.10 17.68
C LEU A 464 -7.90 -29.86 18.31
N ALA A 465 -7.34 -30.87 18.97
CA ALA A 465 -6.02 -30.80 19.59
C ALA A 465 -4.93 -30.52 18.54
N THR A 466 -4.99 -31.19 17.38
CA THR A 466 -4.06 -30.97 16.25
C THR A 466 -4.16 -29.54 15.73
N ALA A 467 -5.37 -29.01 15.55
CA ALA A 467 -5.59 -27.65 15.08
C ALA A 467 -4.95 -26.61 16.01
N VAL A 468 -5.06 -26.82 17.33
CA VAL A 468 -4.47 -25.93 18.35
C VAL A 468 -2.95 -26.09 18.41
N LEU A 469 -2.44 -27.31 18.53
CA LEU A 469 -1.02 -27.60 18.75
C LEU A 469 -0.13 -27.10 17.62
N VAL A 470 -0.56 -27.23 16.36
CA VAL A 470 0.28 -26.84 15.21
C VAL A 470 0.52 -25.33 15.11
N ARG A 471 -0.25 -24.52 15.87
CA ARG A 471 -0.08 -23.06 15.98
C ARG A 471 0.71 -22.65 17.23
N GLN A 472 1.11 -23.61 18.06
CA GLN A 472 1.81 -23.34 19.31
C GLN A 472 3.30 -23.05 19.10
N GLU A 473 3.81 -22.04 19.79
CA GLU A 473 5.18 -21.52 19.59
C GLU A 473 6.26 -22.58 19.81
N PHE A 474 6.15 -23.38 20.88
CA PHE A 474 7.08 -24.48 21.14
C PHE A 474 7.04 -25.56 20.07
N VAL A 475 5.85 -25.90 19.58
CA VAL A 475 5.67 -26.89 18.50
C VAL A 475 6.26 -26.37 17.20
N ILE A 476 5.99 -25.10 16.87
CA ILE A 476 6.57 -24.43 15.70
C ILE A 476 8.10 -24.44 15.82
N ASN A 477 8.66 -24.05 16.96
CA ASN A 477 10.10 -24.04 17.20
C ASN A 477 10.72 -25.44 17.09
N ALA A 478 10.08 -26.47 17.64
CA ALA A 478 10.53 -27.85 17.50
C ALA A 478 10.55 -28.30 16.03
N LEU A 479 9.47 -28.04 15.28
CA LEU A 479 9.38 -28.38 13.87
C LEU A 479 10.41 -27.65 13.01
N TYR A 480 10.63 -26.36 13.25
CA TYR A 480 11.71 -25.62 12.59
C TYR A 480 13.09 -26.15 12.97
N THR A 481 13.30 -26.50 14.24
CA THR A 481 14.58 -27.07 14.69
C THR A 481 14.85 -28.39 13.97
N ILE A 482 13.89 -29.30 13.91
CA ILE A 482 14.04 -30.59 13.20
C ILE A 482 14.29 -30.35 11.70
N THR A 483 13.44 -29.56 11.04
CA THR A 483 13.51 -29.39 9.59
C THR A 483 14.69 -28.55 9.12
N CYS A 484 15.14 -27.58 9.92
CA CYS A 484 16.29 -26.72 9.60
C CYS A 484 17.64 -27.28 10.11
N SER A 485 17.63 -28.41 10.82
CA SER A 485 18.87 -29.15 11.19
C SER A 485 19.33 -30.13 10.11
N VAL A 486 18.64 -30.18 8.96
CA VAL A 486 19.03 -31.03 7.83
C VAL A 486 20.41 -30.59 7.32
N PRO A 487 21.41 -31.50 7.21
CA PRO A 487 22.75 -31.15 6.79
C PRO A 487 22.79 -30.54 5.38
N LYS A 488 23.68 -29.56 5.17
CA LYS A 488 23.89 -28.94 3.84
C LYS A 488 24.42 -29.93 2.78
N THR A 489 24.99 -31.06 3.22
CA THR A 489 25.45 -32.16 2.37
C THR A 489 24.32 -32.98 1.74
N TRP A 490 23.10 -32.91 2.28
CA TRP A 490 21.97 -33.63 1.72
C TRP A 490 21.54 -33.05 0.37
N PRO A 491 20.93 -33.87 -0.52
CA PRO A 491 20.45 -33.43 -1.81
C PRO A 491 19.56 -32.17 -1.70
N LEU A 492 19.79 -31.19 -2.59
CA LEU A 492 19.05 -29.93 -2.60
C LEU A 492 17.53 -30.15 -2.67
N ALA A 493 17.07 -31.22 -3.33
CA ALA A 493 15.66 -31.60 -3.38
C ALA A 493 15.03 -31.87 -1.99
N ILE A 494 15.80 -32.39 -1.03
CA ILE A 494 15.31 -32.62 0.34
C ILE A 494 15.31 -31.29 1.10
N ARG A 495 16.42 -30.56 1.06
CA ARG A 495 16.57 -29.24 1.73
C ARG A 495 15.49 -28.26 1.29
N THR A 496 15.20 -28.22 -0.02
CA THR A 496 14.15 -27.35 -0.58
C THR A 496 12.73 -27.73 -0.16
N ARG A 497 12.47 -29.01 0.19
CA ARG A 497 11.19 -29.46 0.76
C ARG A 497 11.11 -29.09 2.24
N CYS A 498 12.17 -29.32 3.01
CA CYS A 498 12.25 -28.94 4.43
C CYS A 498 12.05 -27.44 4.63
N ALA A 499 12.57 -26.61 3.72
CA ALA A 499 12.39 -25.16 3.74
C ALA A 499 10.91 -24.70 3.62
N LYS A 500 9.97 -25.57 3.21
CA LYS A 500 8.53 -25.24 3.12
C LYS A 500 7.77 -25.43 4.45
N ILE A 501 8.49 -25.61 5.57
CA ILE A 501 7.91 -25.86 6.90
C ILE A 501 6.93 -24.77 7.36
N TYR A 502 7.08 -23.53 6.90
CA TYR A 502 6.24 -22.40 7.31
C TYR A 502 4.77 -22.46 6.84
N HIS A 503 4.38 -23.48 6.07
CA HIS A 503 3.01 -23.65 5.57
C HIS A 503 2.05 -24.43 6.51
N LEU A 504 2.31 -24.42 7.83
CA LEU A 504 1.51 -25.13 8.84
C LEU A 504 0.03 -24.72 8.91
N GLY A 505 -0.33 -23.56 8.34
CA GLY A 505 -1.71 -23.08 8.27
C GLY A 505 -2.68 -24.08 7.63
N GLY A 506 -2.22 -24.88 6.65
CA GLY A 506 -3.05 -25.88 5.99
C GLY A 506 -3.48 -27.02 6.93
N VAL A 507 -2.57 -27.45 7.83
CA VAL A 507 -2.87 -28.46 8.85
C VAL A 507 -3.87 -27.91 9.86
N HIS A 508 -3.65 -26.68 10.35
CA HIS A 508 -4.56 -26.01 11.28
C HIS A 508 -5.99 -25.93 10.73
N SER A 509 -6.14 -25.40 9.51
CA SER A 509 -7.46 -25.23 8.89
C SER A 509 -8.11 -26.58 8.54
N GLY A 510 -7.33 -27.55 8.03
CA GLY A 510 -7.85 -28.88 7.71
C GLY A 510 -8.35 -29.62 8.95
N ALA A 511 -7.61 -29.54 10.05
CA ALA A 511 -7.98 -30.16 11.31
C ALA A 511 -9.18 -29.45 11.96
N ALA A 512 -9.24 -28.11 11.95
CA ALA A 512 -10.38 -27.37 12.49
C ALA A 512 -11.69 -27.65 11.73
N VAL A 513 -11.64 -27.69 10.39
CA VAL A 513 -12.80 -28.05 9.56
C VAL A 513 -13.24 -29.49 9.81
N SER A 514 -12.28 -30.42 9.93
CA SER A 514 -12.57 -31.83 10.20
C SER A 514 -13.18 -32.03 11.58
N ALA A 515 -12.70 -31.33 12.61
CA ALA A 515 -13.30 -31.35 13.96
C ALA A 515 -14.77 -30.90 13.93
N GLY A 516 -15.06 -29.79 13.25
CA GLY A 516 -16.44 -29.31 13.09
C GLY A 516 -17.33 -30.29 12.31
N ALA A 517 -16.80 -30.93 11.27
CA ALA A 517 -17.53 -31.92 10.48
C ALA A 517 -17.87 -33.18 11.28
N TRP A 518 -16.93 -33.72 12.05
CA TRP A 518 -17.16 -34.88 12.91
C TRP A 518 -18.15 -34.58 14.04
N LEU A 519 -18.06 -33.39 14.66
CA LEU A 519 -19.01 -32.96 15.67
C LEU A 519 -20.43 -32.85 15.09
N LEU A 520 -20.57 -32.23 13.92
CA LEU A 520 -21.86 -32.12 13.24
C LEU A 520 -22.42 -33.49 12.83
N ALA A 521 -21.58 -34.37 12.30
CA ALA A 521 -21.97 -35.74 11.96
C ALA A 521 -22.44 -36.52 13.19
N THR A 522 -21.77 -36.35 14.34
CA THR A 522 -22.18 -36.94 15.62
C THR A 522 -23.57 -36.46 16.01
N ASN A 523 -23.83 -35.15 15.94
CA ASN A 523 -25.14 -34.58 16.28
C ASN A 523 -26.27 -35.06 15.35
N ILE A 524 -25.99 -35.19 14.05
CA ILE A 524 -26.95 -35.72 13.08
C ILE A 524 -27.25 -37.19 13.39
N ALA A 525 -26.22 -37.98 13.70
CA ALA A 525 -26.37 -39.39 14.06
C ALA A 525 -27.14 -39.56 15.39
N ASP A 526 -26.89 -38.71 16.38
CA ASP A 526 -27.65 -38.70 17.65
C ASP A 526 -29.15 -38.46 17.41
N ILE A 527 -29.51 -37.54 16.51
CA ILE A 527 -30.91 -37.33 16.10
C ILE A 527 -31.44 -38.56 15.37
N ALA A 528 -30.72 -39.07 14.37
CA ALA A 528 -31.16 -40.22 13.58
C ALA A 528 -31.41 -41.46 14.47
N CYS A 529 -30.53 -41.72 15.43
CA CYS A 529 -30.65 -42.81 16.40
C CYS A 529 -31.64 -42.55 17.53
N SER A 530 -32.12 -41.31 17.71
CA SER A 530 -33.26 -41.04 18.60
C SER A 530 -34.60 -41.44 17.95
N PHE A 531 -34.66 -41.41 16.60
CA PHE A 531 -35.84 -41.81 15.83
C PHE A 531 -35.80 -43.26 15.32
N GLY A 532 -34.61 -43.84 15.14
CA GLY A 532 -34.41 -45.23 14.74
C GLY A 532 -33.74 -46.05 15.85
N SER A 533 -34.10 -47.32 16.01
CA SER A 533 -33.50 -48.20 17.02
C SER A 533 -32.04 -48.55 16.68
N CYS A 534 -31.10 -47.65 16.97
CA CYS A 534 -29.67 -47.92 16.89
C CYS A 534 -29.20 -48.68 18.13
N ALA A 535 -29.03 -50.00 18.00
CA ALA A 535 -28.42 -50.80 19.06
C ALA A 535 -27.01 -50.25 19.40
N ASN A 536 -26.73 -50.05 20.69
CA ASN A 536 -25.43 -49.62 21.23
C ASN A 536 -25.00 -48.16 20.99
N TRP A 537 -25.88 -47.26 20.53
CA TRP A 537 -25.54 -45.83 20.33
C TRP A 537 -25.58 -44.99 21.62
N GLY A 538 -26.35 -45.43 22.62
CA GLY A 538 -26.51 -44.75 23.92
C GLY A 538 -27.44 -43.53 23.89
N SER A 539 -27.94 -43.11 25.05
CA SER A 539 -28.77 -41.91 25.21
C SER A 539 -27.97 -40.75 25.81
N LEU A 540 -28.17 -39.55 25.29
CA LEU A 540 -27.55 -38.32 25.78
C LEU A 540 -28.46 -37.56 26.73
N SER A 541 -27.87 -36.87 27.70
CA SER A 541 -28.58 -35.82 28.42
C SER A 541 -28.92 -34.65 27.48
N ILE A 542 -30.02 -33.96 27.75
CA ILE A 542 -30.43 -32.75 27.02
C ILE A 542 -29.31 -31.69 27.07
N ALA A 543 -28.62 -31.59 28.21
CA ALA A 543 -27.50 -30.66 28.39
C ALA A 543 -26.37 -30.91 27.37
N SER A 544 -25.94 -32.17 27.21
CA SER A 544 -24.93 -32.56 26.22
C SER A 544 -25.36 -32.27 24.77
N GLN A 545 -26.65 -32.47 24.44
CA GLN A 545 -27.16 -32.15 23.11
C GLN A 545 -27.13 -30.65 22.82
N VAL A 546 -27.59 -29.83 23.79
CA VAL A 546 -27.61 -28.36 23.66
C VAL A 546 -26.19 -27.82 23.45
N ILE A 547 -25.22 -28.24 24.28
CA ILE A 547 -23.83 -27.80 24.14
C ILE A 547 -23.24 -28.21 22.80
N SER A 548 -23.49 -29.43 22.34
CA SER A 548 -22.96 -29.92 21.07
C SER A 548 -23.50 -29.16 19.84
N TRP A 549 -24.78 -28.77 19.86
CA TRP A 549 -25.37 -27.93 18.81
C TRP A 549 -24.85 -26.50 18.84
N ILE A 550 -24.66 -25.91 20.03
CA ILE A 550 -24.01 -24.61 20.17
C ILE A 550 -22.59 -24.65 19.58
N LEU A 551 -21.79 -25.65 19.95
CA LEU A 551 -20.44 -25.84 19.41
C LEU A 551 -20.46 -25.97 17.88
N SER A 552 -21.41 -26.73 17.32
CA SER A 552 -21.55 -26.87 15.87
C SER A 552 -21.87 -25.54 15.17
N ALA A 553 -22.80 -24.75 15.73
CA ALA A 553 -23.13 -23.42 15.21
C ALA A 553 -21.91 -22.47 15.27
N MET A 554 -21.14 -22.52 16.37
CA MET A 554 -19.91 -21.73 16.50
C MET A 554 -18.83 -22.14 15.50
N PHE A 555 -18.65 -23.43 15.21
CA PHE A 555 -17.76 -23.89 14.14
C PHE A 555 -18.17 -23.35 12.77
N VAL A 556 -19.45 -23.46 12.41
CA VAL A 556 -19.97 -22.93 11.14
C VAL A 556 -19.71 -21.43 11.04
N GLY A 557 -19.99 -20.67 12.10
CA GLY A 557 -19.70 -19.24 12.18
C GLY A 557 -18.20 -18.92 12.01
N MET A 558 -17.32 -19.65 12.70
CA MET A 558 -15.87 -19.48 12.56
C MET A 558 -15.36 -19.82 11.15
N ILE A 559 -15.84 -20.91 10.55
CA ILE A 559 -15.47 -21.31 9.17
C ILE A 559 -15.93 -20.25 8.17
N GLY A 560 -17.15 -19.72 8.33
CA GLY A 560 -17.67 -18.63 7.51
C GLY A 560 -16.83 -17.36 7.60
N MET A 561 -16.45 -16.96 8.82
CA MET A 561 -15.57 -15.80 9.05
C MET A 561 -14.13 -16.04 8.59
N ALA A 562 -13.65 -17.28 8.66
CA ALA A 562 -12.33 -17.68 8.18
C ALA A 562 -12.25 -17.78 6.65
N TRP A 563 -13.38 -17.75 5.94
CA TRP A 563 -13.41 -17.84 4.49
C TRP A 563 -12.55 -16.73 3.86
N PRO A 564 -11.64 -17.05 2.90
CA PRO A 564 -10.61 -16.10 2.46
C PRO A 564 -11.14 -14.72 2.03
N SER A 565 -12.26 -14.70 1.30
CA SER A 565 -12.87 -13.44 0.84
C SER A 565 -13.46 -12.61 1.99
N VAL A 566 -14.08 -13.27 2.98
CA VAL A 566 -14.71 -12.63 4.14
C VAL A 566 -13.62 -12.12 5.07
N ARG A 567 -12.66 -12.98 5.41
CA ARG A 567 -11.56 -12.64 6.29
C ARG A 567 -10.71 -11.50 5.76
N LYS A 568 -10.44 -11.44 4.45
CA LYS A 568 -9.68 -10.33 3.86
C LYS A 568 -10.42 -9.00 3.94
N ARG A 569 -11.76 -9.02 3.89
CA ARG A 569 -12.61 -7.83 3.98
C ARG A 569 -12.84 -7.39 5.43
N TYR A 570 -12.96 -8.34 6.35
CA TYR A 570 -13.31 -8.10 7.76
C TYR A 570 -12.23 -8.68 8.70
N HIS A 571 -10.98 -8.35 8.45
CA HIS A 571 -9.81 -8.93 9.14
C HIS A 571 -9.87 -8.76 10.66
N ASP A 572 -10.08 -7.53 11.14
CA ASP A 572 -10.07 -7.24 12.59
C ASP A 572 -11.25 -7.88 13.32
N LEU A 573 -12.41 -7.97 12.65
CA LEU A 573 -13.56 -8.69 13.16
C LEU A 573 -13.27 -10.19 13.27
N PHE A 574 -12.66 -10.78 12.24
CA PHE A 574 -12.23 -12.17 12.29
C PHE A 574 -11.25 -12.42 13.45
N GLU A 575 -10.22 -11.59 13.61
CA GLU A 575 -9.23 -11.77 14.69
C GLU A 575 -9.89 -11.70 16.08
N ARG A 576 -10.80 -10.75 16.29
CA ARG A 576 -11.54 -10.60 17.54
C ARG A 576 -12.44 -11.81 17.78
N THR A 577 -13.25 -12.19 16.80
CA THR A 577 -14.17 -13.32 16.90
C THR A 577 -13.41 -14.63 17.14
N HIS A 578 -12.38 -14.92 16.36
CA HIS A 578 -11.58 -16.14 16.51
C HIS A 578 -10.92 -16.23 17.90
N ARG A 579 -10.51 -15.09 18.48
CA ARG A 579 -9.92 -15.06 19.83
C ARG A 579 -10.96 -15.38 20.90
N PHE A 580 -12.05 -14.62 20.96
CA PHE A 580 -13.03 -14.76 22.04
C PHE A 580 -13.92 -16.00 21.86
N ALA A 581 -14.41 -16.26 20.65
CA ALA A 581 -15.18 -17.46 20.36
C ALA A 581 -14.35 -18.74 20.58
N GLY A 582 -13.04 -18.71 20.29
CA GLY A 582 -12.14 -19.83 20.57
C GLY A 582 -12.08 -20.20 22.05
N TRP A 583 -11.98 -19.21 22.95
CA TRP A 583 -12.03 -19.45 24.41
C TRP A 583 -13.38 -19.97 24.87
N THR A 584 -14.47 -19.38 24.37
CA THR A 584 -15.83 -19.86 24.67
C THR A 584 -16.03 -21.30 24.21
N MET A 585 -15.58 -21.65 23.00
CA MET A 585 -15.65 -23.01 22.49
C MET A 585 -14.81 -23.98 23.31
N LEU A 586 -13.61 -23.58 23.74
CA LEU A 586 -12.77 -24.42 24.59
C LEU A 586 -13.47 -24.74 25.92
N ALA A 587 -14.11 -23.75 26.55
CA ALA A 587 -14.90 -23.96 27.76
C ALA A 587 -16.13 -24.86 27.53
N LEU A 588 -16.83 -24.67 26.41
CA LEU A 588 -17.96 -25.53 26.02
C LEU A 588 -17.52 -26.96 25.71
N PHE A 589 -16.35 -27.16 25.11
CA PHE A 589 -15.76 -28.48 24.90
C PHE A 589 -15.42 -29.19 26.23
N TRP A 590 -14.98 -28.46 27.25
CA TRP A 590 -14.81 -29.01 28.60
C TRP A 590 -16.15 -29.47 29.18
N GLY A 591 -17.17 -28.62 29.10
CA GLY A 591 -18.54 -28.97 29.49
C GLY A 591 -19.03 -30.22 28.77
N GLN A 592 -18.87 -30.27 27.44
CA GLN A 592 -19.25 -31.41 26.61
C GLN A 592 -18.50 -32.69 27.01
N THR A 593 -17.20 -32.60 27.29
CA THR A 593 -16.38 -33.76 27.63
C THR A 593 -16.77 -34.33 29.00
N VAL A 594 -17.00 -33.47 29.99
CA VAL A 594 -17.41 -33.89 31.34
C VAL A 594 -18.83 -34.45 31.34
N LEU A 595 -19.77 -33.80 30.66
CA LEU A 595 -21.13 -34.31 30.53
C LEU A 595 -21.17 -35.63 29.76
N SER A 596 -20.39 -35.77 28.69
CA SER A 596 -20.29 -37.03 27.95
C SER A 596 -19.64 -38.13 28.80
N ALA A 597 -18.69 -37.81 29.69
CA ALA A 597 -18.15 -38.79 30.63
C ALA A 597 -19.19 -39.18 31.69
N HIS A 598 -20.00 -38.23 32.17
CA HIS A 598 -21.09 -38.47 33.10
C HIS A 598 -22.17 -39.38 32.50
N ASP A 599 -22.64 -39.06 31.29
CA ASP A 599 -23.68 -39.81 30.57
C ASP A 599 -23.27 -41.27 30.29
N ASN A 600 -21.96 -41.56 30.23
CA ASN A 600 -21.42 -42.91 29.99
C ASN A 600 -20.82 -43.58 31.23
N THR A 601 -20.94 -42.98 32.43
CA THR A 601 -20.33 -43.53 33.66
C THR A 601 -21.04 -44.82 34.09
N PRO A 602 -20.35 -45.97 34.13
CA PRO A 602 -20.95 -47.22 34.61
C PRO A 602 -21.32 -47.15 36.09
N SER A 603 -22.42 -47.81 36.47
CA SER A 603 -22.88 -47.89 37.85
C SER A 603 -21.78 -48.46 38.77
N GLY A 604 -21.39 -47.69 39.79
CA GLY A 604 -20.33 -48.07 40.75
C GLY A 604 -18.97 -47.43 40.51
N THR A 605 -18.78 -46.68 39.41
CA THR A 605 -17.57 -45.87 39.18
C THR A 605 -17.85 -44.39 39.41
N THR A 606 -16.83 -43.64 39.83
CA THR A 606 -16.97 -42.20 40.05
C THR A 606 -16.83 -41.42 38.73
N LEU A 607 -17.46 -40.26 38.62
CA LEU A 607 -17.29 -39.37 37.45
C LEU A 607 -15.81 -39.04 37.17
N GLY A 608 -15.02 -38.82 38.23
CA GLY A 608 -13.59 -38.53 38.10
C GLY A 608 -12.83 -39.68 37.44
N GLU A 609 -13.17 -40.92 37.77
CA GLU A 609 -12.57 -42.12 37.17
C GLU A 609 -12.93 -42.24 35.68
N SER A 610 -14.19 -41.98 35.32
CA SER A 610 -14.64 -41.95 33.91
C SER A 610 -13.95 -40.86 33.10
N CYS A 611 -13.78 -39.67 33.67
CA CYS A 611 -13.06 -38.56 33.02
C CYS A 611 -11.60 -38.92 32.75
N VAL A 612 -10.88 -39.48 33.73
CA VAL A 612 -9.46 -39.84 33.59
C VAL A 612 -9.24 -40.98 32.59
N LYS A 613 -10.20 -41.90 32.47
CA LYS A 613 -10.15 -42.99 31.47
C LYS A 613 -10.48 -42.50 30.04
N SER A 614 -11.09 -41.32 29.89
CA SER A 614 -11.47 -40.78 28.57
C SER A 614 -10.26 -40.20 27.82
N PRO A 615 -9.93 -40.70 26.61
CA PRO A 615 -8.88 -40.10 25.79
C PRO A 615 -9.17 -38.63 25.40
N ALA A 616 -10.45 -38.30 25.17
CA ALA A 616 -10.87 -36.96 24.80
C ALA A 616 -10.57 -35.92 25.90
N PHE A 617 -10.68 -36.33 27.18
CA PHE A 617 -10.33 -35.50 28.33
C PHE A 617 -8.86 -35.06 28.28
N TRP A 618 -7.94 -36.00 28.04
CA TRP A 618 -6.52 -35.69 27.97
C TRP A 618 -6.13 -34.90 26.72
N LEU A 619 -6.74 -35.17 25.57
CA LEU A 619 -6.54 -34.38 24.35
C LEU A 619 -6.98 -32.92 24.55
N LEU A 620 -8.10 -32.71 25.25
CA LEU A 620 -8.59 -31.38 25.58
C LEU A 620 -7.72 -30.70 26.65
N ALA A 621 -7.20 -31.45 27.63
CA ALA A 621 -6.22 -30.96 28.60
C ALA A 621 -4.96 -30.45 27.90
N VAL A 622 -4.43 -31.21 26.94
CA VAL A 622 -3.26 -30.83 26.12
C VAL A 622 -3.57 -29.58 25.29
N ALA A 623 -4.73 -29.52 24.62
CA ALA A 623 -5.14 -28.34 23.85
C ALA A 623 -5.26 -27.09 24.75
N THR A 624 -5.86 -27.24 25.92
CA THR A 624 -6.04 -26.16 26.89
C THR A 624 -4.70 -25.67 27.44
N ALA A 625 -3.84 -26.59 27.88
CA ALA A 625 -2.49 -26.27 28.35
C ALA A 625 -1.67 -25.58 27.26
N SER A 626 -1.82 -26.01 26.00
CA SER A 626 -1.18 -25.35 24.85
C SER A 626 -1.62 -23.89 24.73
N VAL A 627 -2.93 -23.60 24.71
CA VAL A 627 -3.40 -22.21 24.61
C VAL A 627 -2.99 -21.38 25.82
N ALA A 628 -3.19 -21.92 27.03
CA ALA A 628 -2.89 -21.26 28.29
C ALA A 628 -1.40 -20.96 28.47
N SER A 629 -0.51 -21.85 28.02
CA SER A 629 0.93 -21.68 28.21
C SER A 629 1.47 -20.37 27.63
N SER A 630 0.94 -19.90 26.49
CA SER A 630 1.34 -18.60 25.92
C SER A 630 1.05 -17.43 26.87
N TRP A 631 -0.02 -17.51 27.67
CA TRP A 631 -0.41 -16.51 28.67
C TRP A 631 0.36 -16.64 29.98
N CYS A 632 0.83 -17.83 30.34
CA CYS A 632 1.75 -18.02 31.45
C CYS A 632 3.09 -17.27 31.24
N PHE A 633 3.46 -17.03 29.98
CA PHE A 633 4.63 -16.21 29.60
C PHE A 633 4.27 -14.78 29.19
N LEU A 634 3.11 -14.26 29.61
CA LEU A 634 2.76 -12.86 29.42
C LEU A 634 3.55 -12.00 30.41
N ARG A 635 4.35 -11.06 29.88
CA ARG A 635 5.15 -10.15 30.71
C ARG A 635 5.24 -8.77 30.09
N LYS A 636 5.26 -7.76 30.94
CA LYS A 636 5.58 -6.39 30.55
C LYS A 636 7.07 -6.18 30.74
N VAL A 637 7.79 -5.95 29.65
CA VAL A 637 9.26 -5.86 29.64
C VAL A 637 9.69 -4.41 29.44
N PRO A 638 10.80 -3.98 30.06
CA PRO A 638 11.42 -2.71 29.72
C PRO A 638 11.92 -2.73 28.27
N VAL A 639 11.88 -1.57 27.63
CA VAL A 639 12.30 -1.38 26.25
C VAL A 639 13.09 -0.09 26.14
N GLU A 640 14.28 -0.17 25.56
CA GLU A 640 15.02 1.01 25.12
C GLU A 640 14.62 1.30 23.67
N ALA A 641 14.06 2.49 23.45
CA ALA A 641 13.55 2.91 22.15
C ALA A 641 14.52 3.88 21.47
N GLU A 642 15.00 3.50 20.29
CA GLU A 642 15.94 4.26 19.47
C GLU A 642 15.24 4.69 18.17
N LYS A 643 14.97 5.99 18.05
CA LYS A 643 14.31 6.54 16.85
C LYS A 643 15.32 6.59 15.69
N LEU A 644 15.09 5.79 14.64
CA LEU A 644 15.94 5.76 13.45
C LEU A 644 15.52 6.84 12.44
N SER A 645 14.22 7.06 12.28
CA SER A 645 13.63 8.07 11.39
C SER A 645 12.19 8.37 11.79
N ASP A 646 11.49 9.23 11.04
CA ASP A 646 10.04 9.42 11.19
C ASP A 646 9.21 8.21 10.72
N HIS A 647 9.83 7.25 10.04
CA HIS A 647 9.20 6.04 9.53
C HIS A 647 9.59 4.76 10.27
N ALA A 648 10.69 4.76 11.03
CA ALA A 648 11.21 3.57 11.71
C ALA A 648 11.76 3.88 13.10
N ILE A 649 11.50 2.96 14.03
CA ILE A 649 12.06 2.95 15.39
C ILE A 649 12.65 1.56 15.66
N ARG A 650 13.80 1.50 16.32
CA ARG A 650 14.41 0.28 16.82
C ARG A 650 14.09 0.13 18.30
N LEU A 651 13.63 -1.04 18.69
CA LEU A 651 13.32 -1.38 20.09
C LEU A 651 14.29 -2.44 20.56
N HIS A 652 15.00 -2.18 21.66
CA HIS A 652 15.97 -3.09 22.27
C HIS A 652 15.41 -3.76 23.52
N PHE A 653 15.76 -5.03 23.70
CA PHE A 653 15.30 -5.91 24.77
C PHE A 653 16.48 -6.73 25.29
N ASP A 654 16.55 -6.96 26.59
CA ASP A 654 17.69 -7.58 27.27
C ASP A 654 17.36 -8.86 28.06
N TYR A 655 16.08 -9.26 28.06
CA TYR A 655 15.61 -10.37 28.91
C TYR A 655 15.85 -11.77 28.30
N THR A 656 16.24 -11.86 27.02
CA THR A 656 16.54 -13.14 26.34
C THR A 656 17.34 -12.90 25.06
N VAL A 657 18.04 -13.93 24.58
CA VAL A 657 18.67 -13.93 23.25
C VAL A 657 17.94 -14.95 22.36
N PRO A 658 17.12 -14.52 21.38
CA PRO A 658 16.41 -15.40 20.47
C PRO A 658 17.36 -15.96 19.42
N VAL A 659 17.01 -17.11 18.84
CA VAL A 659 17.79 -17.66 17.73
C VAL A 659 17.53 -16.85 16.46
N ASN A 660 18.53 -16.72 15.59
CA ASN A 660 18.39 -15.98 14.34
C ASN A 660 17.21 -16.49 13.48
N GLY A 661 16.54 -15.55 12.83
CA GLY A 661 15.33 -15.79 12.06
C GLY A 661 14.06 -15.99 12.91
N SER A 662 14.07 -15.60 14.18
CA SER A 662 12.88 -15.61 15.04
C SER A 662 12.08 -14.31 14.98
N PHE A 663 10.87 -14.32 15.51
CA PHE A 663 10.03 -13.15 15.73
C PHE A 663 9.40 -13.19 17.12
N THR A 664 9.02 -12.03 17.62
CA THR A 664 8.29 -11.86 18.89
C THR A 664 6.99 -11.09 18.67
N ARG A 665 6.05 -11.22 19.60
CA ARG A 665 4.75 -10.54 19.56
C ARG A 665 4.71 -9.44 20.61
N LEU A 666 4.37 -8.23 20.17
CA LEU A 666 4.30 -7.02 20.99
C LEU A 666 2.86 -6.55 21.13
N SER A 667 2.55 -5.93 22.27
CA SER A 667 1.24 -5.33 22.53
C SER A 667 1.33 -4.18 23.53
N HIS A 668 0.55 -3.13 23.31
CA HIS A 668 0.21 -2.11 24.30
C HIS A 668 -0.98 -2.56 25.15
N LYS A 669 -1.92 -3.30 24.54
CA LYS A 669 -3.16 -3.79 25.18
C LYS A 669 -3.34 -5.29 24.89
N PRO A 670 -2.79 -6.20 25.73
CA PRO A 670 -2.68 -7.63 25.43
C PRO A 670 -4.01 -8.37 25.22
N LEU A 671 -5.12 -7.82 25.73
CA LEU A 671 -6.46 -8.37 25.47
C LEU A 671 -7.04 -7.95 24.11
N LYS A 672 -6.54 -6.86 23.50
CA LYS A 672 -7.12 -6.26 22.28
C LYS A 672 -6.30 -6.56 21.02
N GLU A 673 -4.99 -6.36 21.05
CA GLU A 673 -4.13 -6.45 19.86
C GLU A 673 -2.84 -7.22 20.13
N TRP A 674 -2.23 -7.74 19.06
CA TRP A 674 -0.90 -8.34 19.06
C TRP A 674 -0.24 -8.13 17.69
N HIS A 675 0.99 -7.63 17.66
CA HIS A 675 1.76 -7.38 16.44
C HIS A 675 3.07 -8.16 16.44
N SER A 676 3.37 -8.85 15.33
CA SER A 676 4.57 -9.70 15.22
C SER A 676 5.72 -8.96 14.53
N PHE A 677 6.90 -8.97 15.15
CA PHE A 677 8.10 -8.33 14.61
C PHE A 677 9.29 -9.30 14.69
N ALA A 678 10.09 -9.34 13.64
CA ALA A 678 11.28 -10.19 13.60
C ALA A 678 12.35 -9.67 14.55
N THR A 679 13.02 -10.60 15.24
CA THR A 679 14.08 -10.29 16.19
C THR A 679 15.43 -10.26 15.49
N ILE A 680 16.27 -9.33 15.90
CA ILE A 680 17.67 -9.16 15.52
C ILE A 680 18.50 -9.54 16.75
N PRO A 681 19.03 -10.78 16.83
CA PRO A 681 19.73 -11.24 18.04
C PRO A 681 21.03 -10.48 18.26
N ALA A 682 21.28 -10.10 19.52
CA ALA A 682 22.55 -9.54 19.99
C ALA A 682 23.10 -10.44 21.11
N SER A 683 23.94 -11.41 20.74
CA SER A 683 24.49 -12.41 21.67
C SER A 683 25.54 -11.86 22.62
N GLU A 684 26.15 -10.73 22.26
CA GLU A 684 27.21 -10.06 23.00
C GLU A 684 26.80 -8.64 23.38
N ALA A 685 27.42 -8.10 24.41
CA ALA A 685 27.21 -6.71 24.80
C ALA A 685 27.94 -5.79 23.81
N ILE A 686 27.19 -4.92 23.14
CA ILE A 686 27.73 -4.02 22.09
C ILE A 686 27.31 -2.60 22.44
N ASN A 687 28.25 -1.65 22.37
CA ASN A 687 28.02 -0.21 22.58
C ASN A 687 27.30 0.10 23.92
N GLY A 688 27.69 -0.56 25.00
CA GLY A 688 27.13 -0.35 26.35
C GLY A 688 25.76 -0.99 26.58
N ARG A 689 25.18 -1.69 25.58
CA ARG A 689 23.93 -2.45 25.73
C ARG A 689 24.21 -3.89 26.15
N SER A 690 23.38 -4.42 27.05
CA SER A 690 23.44 -5.81 27.50
C SER A 690 23.05 -6.78 26.37
N LYS A 691 23.42 -8.06 26.53
CA LYS A 691 23.01 -9.13 25.61
C LYS A 691 21.48 -9.21 25.52
N GLY A 692 20.96 -9.47 24.33
CA GLY A 692 19.52 -9.54 24.12
C GLY A 692 19.11 -9.64 22.66
N TYR A 693 18.17 -8.80 22.26
CA TYR A 693 17.79 -8.61 20.86
C TYR A 693 17.19 -7.24 20.62
N SER A 694 17.23 -6.80 19.37
CA SER A 694 16.50 -5.64 18.90
C SER A 694 15.48 -6.04 17.83
N LEU A 695 14.59 -5.12 17.47
CA LEU A 695 13.70 -5.25 16.32
C LEU A 695 13.40 -3.88 15.75
N VAL A 696 13.03 -3.84 14.47
CA VAL A 696 12.66 -2.60 13.78
C VAL A 696 11.14 -2.57 13.58
N VAL A 697 10.51 -1.53 14.11
CA VAL A 697 9.10 -1.21 13.88
C VAL A 697 9.04 -0.11 12.83
N SER A 698 8.44 -0.42 11.68
CA SER A 698 8.24 0.54 10.59
C SER A 698 6.77 0.95 10.48
N ASN A 699 6.52 2.15 9.98
CA ASN A 699 5.18 2.71 9.87
C ASN A 699 4.33 1.95 8.82
N ALA A 700 3.33 1.23 9.30
CA ALA A 700 2.37 0.46 8.51
C ALA A 700 0.90 0.66 8.94
N GLY A 701 0.65 1.48 9.98
CA GLY A 701 -0.67 1.72 10.54
C GLY A 701 -0.61 2.40 11.92
N ASP A 702 -1.78 2.65 12.51
CA ASP A 702 -1.94 3.49 13.70
C ASP A 702 -1.11 3.01 14.90
N TRP A 703 -1.07 1.69 15.15
CA TRP A 703 -0.28 1.10 16.24
C TRP A 703 1.22 1.35 16.06
N THR A 704 1.75 1.10 14.85
CA THR A 704 3.18 1.30 14.55
C THR A 704 3.55 2.77 14.56
N LYS A 705 2.68 3.65 14.04
CA LYS A 705 2.89 5.09 14.04
C LYS A 705 2.95 5.65 15.45
N SER A 706 2.01 5.24 16.32
CA SER A 706 2.02 5.62 17.74
C SER A 706 3.29 5.15 18.45
N THR A 707 3.74 3.93 18.15
CA THR A 707 4.98 3.38 18.72
C THR A 707 6.22 4.17 18.29
N ILE A 708 6.30 4.59 17.02
CA ILE A 708 7.41 5.41 16.49
C ILE A 708 7.41 6.81 17.09
N GLN A 709 6.23 7.44 17.23
CA GLN A 709 6.11 8.80 17.73
C GLN A 709 6.41 8.91 19.22
N ASN A 710 5.94 7.94 20.02
CA ASN A 710 5.98 8.04 21.47
C ASN A 710 7.17 7.31 22.10
N GLY A 711 7.74 6.28 21.46
CA GLY A 711 8.84 5.48 22.00
C GLY A 711 8.48 4.80 23.33
N PRO A 712 7.93 3.57 23.34
CA PRO A 712 7.50 2.94 24.58
C PRO A 712 8.70 2.61 25.49
N SER A 713 8.62 2.96 26.78
CA SER A 713 9.58 2.50 27.79
C SER A 713 9.32 1.07 28.25
N HIS A 714 8.09 0.59 28.07
CA HIS A 714 7.67 -0.76 28.42
C HIS A 714 6.63 -1.26 27.42
N ILE A 715 6.67 -2.55 27.10
CA ILE A 715 5.70 -3.17 26.20
C ILE A 715 5.36 -4.59 26.67
N TRP A 716 4.16 -5.08 26.33
CA TRP A 716 3.80 -6.46 26.61
C TRP A 716 4.39 -7.38 25.55
N THR A 717 5.00 -8.46 26.01
CA THR A 717 5.40 -9.60 25.19
C THR A 717 4.64 -10.83 25.66
N ARG A 718 4.31 -11.72 24.73
CA ARG A 718 3.65 -13.00 25.04
C ARG A 718 4.43 -14.14 24.45
N GLY A 719 4.56 -15.20 25.23
CA GLY A 719 5.14 -16.44 24.77
C GLY A 719 6.65 -16.38 24.60
N VAL A 720 7.17 -17.28 23.75
CA VAL A 720 8.59 -17.37 23.45
C VAL A 720 8.88 -16.88 22.02
N PRO A 721 10.07 -16.30 21.77
CA PRO A 721 10.49 -15.99 20.40
C PRO A 721 10.32 -17.21 19.49
N THR A 722 9.60 -17.02 18.39
CA THR A 722 9.15 -18.10 17.51
C THR A 722 9.92 -18.05 16.20
N CYS A 723 10.38 -19.20 15.70
CA CYS A 723 11.08 -19.31 14.42
C CYS A 723 10.18 -18.83 13.26
N GLY A 724 10.75 -17.98 12.41
CA GLY A 724 10.14 -17.47 11.19
C GLY A 724 10.87 -17.95 9.93
N VAL A 725 10.41 -17.45 8.78
CA VAL A 725 10.87 -17.89 7.46
C VAL A 725 12.38 -17.76 7.28
N MET A 726 13.02 -16.76 7.89
CA MET A 726 14.47 -16.56 7.74
C MET A 726 15.31 -17.67 8.32
N ARG A 727 14.77 -18.50 9.24
CA ARG A 727 15.49 -19.65 9.78
C ARG A 727 15.87 -20.66 8.69
N ILE A 728 15.13 -20.73 7.59
CA ILE A 728 15.41 -21.67 6.49
C ILE A 728 16.71 -21.35 5.73
N ALA A 729 17.30 -20.16 5.91
CA ALA A 729 18.58 -19.82 5.29
C ALA A 729 19.71 -20.79 5.68
N THR A 730 19.61 -21.37 6.88
CA THR A 730 20.53 -22.40 7.40
C THR A 730 20.59 -23.66 6.54
N LEU A 731 19.53 -23.94 5.76
CA LEU A 731 19.45 -25.09 4.87
C LEU A 731 20.24 -24.93 3.57
N PHE A 732 20.77 -23.75 3.28
CA PHE A 732 21.36 -23.45 1.97
C PHE A 732 22.83 -23.05 2.09
N ASN A 733 23.60 -23.37 1.05
CA ASN A 733 25.00 -22.98 0.92
C ASN A 733 25.13 -21.51 0.50
N ARG A 734 24.22 -21.03 -0.37
CA ARG A 734 24.18 -19.65 -0.84
C ARG A 734 22.74 -19.21 -1.07
N VAL A 735 22.39 -18.02 -0.60
CA VAL A 735 21.02 -17.48 -0.74
C VAL A 735 21.01 -16.08 -1.33
N VAL A 736 19.96 -15.78 -2.08
CA VAL A 736 19.59 -14.41 -2.46
C VAL A 736 18.41 -13.97 -1.61
N LEU A 737 18.54 -12.82 -0.96
CA LEU A 737 17.46 -12.19 -0.22
C LEU A 737 16.81 -11.12 -1.08
N ILE A 738 15.48 -11.07 -1.09
CA ILE A 738 14.72 -9.99 -1.72
C ILE A 738 13.84 -9.36 -0.65
N ALA A 739 14.05 -8.08 -0.35
CA ALA A 739 13.25 -7.33 0.60
C ALA A 739 12.58 -6.14 -0.08
N THR A 740 11.36 -5.78 0.34
CA THR A 740 10.73 -4.51 -0.08
C THR A 740 10.26 -3.69 1.11
N GLY A 741 10.60 -2.41 1.16
CA GLY A 741 10.23 -1.50 2.26
C GLY A 741 10.60 -2.11 3.62
N SER A 742 9.62 -2.18 4.53
CA SER A 742 9.76 -2.75 5.88
C SER A 742 10.11 -4.24 5.91
N GLY A 743 10.06 -4.93 4.76
CA GLY A 743 10.57 -6.29 4.62
C GLY A 743 12.07 -6.43 4.91
N ILE A 744 12.80 -5.31 5.04
CA ILE A 744 14.18 -5.32 5.51
C ILE A 744 14.32 -5.80 6.97
N GLY A 745 13.37 -5.43 7.85
CA GLY A 745 13.45 -5.76 9.28
C GLY A 745 13.67 -7.26 9.54
N PRO A 746 12.85 -8.15 8.95
CA PRO A 746 13.02 -9.59 9.10
C PRO A 746 14.34 -10.18 8.62
N VAL A 747 15.04 -9.53 7.69
CA VAL A 747 16.32 -10.05 7.18
C VAL A 747 17.53 -9.52 7.94
N LEU A 748 17.40 -8.44 8.72
CA LEU A 748 18.52 -7.79 9.41
C LEU A 748 19.29 -8.71 10.35
N GLY A 749 18.61 -9.58 11.11
CA GLY A 749 19.27 -10.56 11.97
C GLY A 749 20.20 -11.51 11.21
N HIS A 750 19.83 -11.88 9.97
CA HIS A 750 20.70 -12.68 9.10
C HIS A 750 21.75 -11.84 8.38
N ILE A 751 21.50 -10.57 8.07
CA ILE A 751 22.51 -9.69 7.47
C ILE A 751 23.65 -9.41 8.45
N GLN A 752 23.32 -9.16 9.73
CA GLN A 752 24.32 -8.93 10.76
C GLN A 752 25.15 -10.19 11.07
N ASN A 753 24.47 -11.34 11.16
CA ASN A 753 25.07 -12.63 11.46
C ASN A 753 24.67 -13.69 10.41
N PRO A 754 25.30 -13.67 9.22
CA PRO A 754 24.90 -14.52 8.10
C PRO A 754 25.23 -15.99 8.36
N THR A 755 24.24 -16.86 8.19
CA THR A 755 24.41 -18.33 8.32
C THR A 755 24.99 -19.00 7.06
N CYS A 756 25.06 -18.24 5.97
CA CYS A 756 25.64 -18.63 4.69
C CYS A 756 25.96 -17.39 3.82
N PRO A 757 26.85 -17.51 2.84
CA PRO A 757 27.07 -16.47 1.83
C PRO A 757 25.75 -15.98 1.24
N THR A 758 25.55 -14.66 1.27
CA THR A 758 24.27 -14.03 1.01
C THR A 758 24.42 -12.84 0.08
N GLN A 759 23.49 -12.69 -0.85
CA GLN A 759 23.37 -11.50 -1.68
C GLN A 759 21.98 -10.87 -1.50
N LEU A 760 21.87 -9.55 -1.54
CA LEU A 760 20.62 -8.83 -1.23
C LEU A 760 20.13 -8.00 -2.41
N ILE A 761 18.83 -8.01 -2.64
CA ILE A 761 18.07 -6.97 -3.34
C ILE A 761 17.11 -6.36 -2.34
N TRP A 762 17.30 -5.09 -2.01
CA TRP A 762 16.36 -4.35 -1.18
C TRP A 762 15.79 -3.18 -1.95
N SER A 763 14.47 -3.19 -2.15
CA SER A 763 13.76 -2.14 -2.87
C SER A 763 12.90 -1.32 -1.92
N THR A 764 13.22 -0.04 -1.76
CA THR A 764 12.44 0.87 -0.92
C THR A 764 12.52 2.29 -1.45
N LYS A 765 11.64 3.19 -1.01
CA LYS A 765 11.72 4.62 -1.31
C LYS A 765 12.71 5.25 -0.32
N ASN A 766 13.65 6.09 -0.80
CA ASN A 766 14.61 6.85 0.01
C ASN A 766 15.15 6.04 1.22
N PRO A 767 15.96 4.98 0.99
CA PRO A 767 16.33 3.98 2.00
C PRO A 767 16.89 4.58 3.30
N GLU A 768 17.85 5.52 3.19
CA GLU A 768 18.50 6.18 4.31
C GLU A 768 17.54 7.08 5.09
N GLU A 769 16.77 7.94 4.41
CA GLU A 769 15.76 8.79 5.07
C GLU A 769 14.67 7.95 5.75
N THR A 770 14.31 6.81 5.17
CA THR A 770 13.17 6.02 5.63
C THR A 770 13.54 5.05 6.75
N PHE A 771 14.72 4.45 6.72
CA PHE A 771 15.12 3.42 7.68
C PHE A 771 16.35 3.80 8.53
N GLY A 772 16.99 4.92 8.23
CA GLY A 772 18.21 5.38 8.87
C GLY A 772 19.45 4.98 8.08
N GLU A 773 20.47 5.84 8.13
CA GLU A 773 21.79 5.63 7.52
C GLU A 773 22.47 4.37 8.08
N GLU A 774 22.38 4.15 9.40
CA GLU A 774 23.00 3.02 10.09
C GLU A 774 22.58 1.65 9.51
N ILE A 775 21.30 1.49 9.11
CA ILE A 775 20.82 0.26 8.48
C ILE A 775 21.46 0.09 7.10
N CYS A 776 21.52 1.16 6.30
CA CYS A 776 22.10 1.11 4.97
C CYS A 776 23.61 0.83 5.03
N GLN A 777 24.32 1.47 5.96
CA GLN A 777 25.73 1.23 6.22
C GLN A 777 25.98 -0.23 6.65
N THR A 778 25.20 -0.74 7.60
CA THR A 778 25.29 -2.16 8.03
C THR A 778 25.13 -3.12 6.84
N ILE A 779 24.20 -2.82 5.92
CA ILE A 779 23.98 -3.64 4.71
C ILE A 779 25.20 -3.57 3.79
N SER A 780 25.71 -2.38 3.50
CA SER A 780 26.84 -2.19 2.60
C SER A 780 28.13 -2.82 3.15
N GLU A 781 28.35 -2.75 4.47
CA GLU A 781 29.50 -3.36 5.14
C GLU A 781 29.42 -4.89 5.14
N ARG A 782 28.24 -5.46 5.40
CA ARG A 782 28.05 -6.93 5.51
C ARG A 782 27.84 -7.61 4.17
N ILE A 783 27.30 -6.90 3.18
CA ILE A 783 27.02 -7.40 1.84
C ILE A 783 27.49 -6.33 0.83
N PRO A 784 28.78 -6.30 0.48
CA PRO A 784 29.38 -5.25 -0.36
C PRO A 784 28.70 -5.03 -1.71
N ASN A 785 28.16 -6.09 -2.32
CA ASN A 785 27.48 -6.04 -3.61
C ASN A 785 25.96 -5.90 -3.50
N ALA A 786 25.42 -5.53 -2.32
CA ALA A 786 23.98 -5.43 -2.09
C ALA A 786 23.32 -4.45 -3.07
N VAL A 787 22.21 -4.89 -3.67
CA VAL A 787 21.41 -4.06 -4.58
C VAL A 787 20.40 -3.28 -3.75
N ILE A 788 20.76 -2.07 -3.34
CA ILE A 788 19.83 -1.13 -2.68
C ILE A 788 19.13 -0.31 -3.78
N HIS A 789 17.93 -0.74 -4.18
CA HIS A 789 17.14 -0.13 -5.22
C HIS A 789 16.21 0.94 -4.65
N ASP A 790 16.65 2.19 -4.71
CA ASP A 790 15.80 3.33 -4.35
C ASP A 790 14.70 3.52 -5.40
N THR A 791 13.49 3.12 -5.05
CA THR A 791 12.31 3.20 -5.94
C THR A 791 11.89 4.62 -6.29
N LYS A 792 12.34 5.60 -5.51
CA LYS A 792 12.15 7.01 -5.85
C LYS A 792 13.07 7.37 -7.00
N LYS A 793 14.36 7.11 -6.82
CA LYS A 793 15.45 7.39 -7.78
C LYS A 793 15.33 6.57 -9.07
N LEU A 794 15.12 5.26 -8.96
CA LEU A 794 15.27 4.31 -10.06
C LEU A 794 13.93 3.75 -10.57
N GLY A 795 12.79 4.21 -10.04
CA GLY A 795 11.48 3.65 -10.36
C GLY A 795 11.26 2.24 -9.77
N ARG A 796 10.19 1.55 -10.16
CA ARG A 796 9.88 0.22 -9.62
C ARG A 796 10.68 -0.87 -10.33
N PRO A 797 11.46 -1.72 -9.61
CA PRO A 797 12.27 -2.75 -10.23
C PRO A 797 11.43 -3.97 -10.67
N ASP A 798 11.90 -4.68 -11.69
CA ASP A 798 11.42 -6.04 -11.97
C ASP A 798 12.17 -7.05 -11.09
N LEU A 799 11.66 -7.23 -9.87
CA LEU A 799 12.23 -8.14 -8.87
C LEU A 799 12.31 -9.61 -9.34
N VAL A 800 11.48 -10.03 -10.31
CA VAL A 800 11.59 -11.39 -10.87
C VAL A 800 12.85 -11.50 -11.71
N LYS A 801 13.07 -10.50 -12.58
CA LYS A 801 14.22 -10.43 -13.47
C LYS A 801 15.52 -10.30 -12.69
N MET A 802 15.58 -9.29 -11.81
CA MET A 802 16.75 -9.05 -10.96
C MET A 802 17.06 -10.26 -10.08
N GLY A 803 16.05 -10.83 -9.42
CA GLY A 803 16.22 -12.01 -8.57
C GLY A 803 16.73 -13.23 -9.35
N TYR A 804 16.21 -13.49 -10.55
CA TYR A 804 16.65 -14.60 -11.39
C TYR A 804 18.12 -14.45 -11.81
N ASN A 805 18.48 -13.28 -12.34
CA ASN A 805 19.83 -13.02 -12.84
C ASN A 805 20.85 -13.04 -11.70
N LEU A 806 20.50 -12.48 -10.54
CA LEU A 806 21.34 -12.50 -9.36
C LEU A 806 21.54 -13.92 -8.82
N VAL A 807 20.52 -14.77 -8.84
CA VAL A 807 20.65 -16.19 -8.47
C VAL A 807 21.61 -16.92 -9.39
N LYS A 808 21.55 -16.67 -10.69
CA LYS A 808 22.46 -17.30 -11.67
C LYS A 808 23.89 -16.80 -11.53
N GLY A 809 24.08 -15.49 -11.40
CA GLY A 809 25.40 -14.89 -11.21
C GLY A 809 26.04 -15.30 -9.89
N PHE A 810 25.30 -15.22 -8.78
CA PHE A 810 25.76 -15.59 -7.45
C PHE A 810 25.74 -17.12 -7.22
N LYS A 811 25.30 -17.94 -8.18
CA LYS A 811 25.12 -19.40 -8.03
C LYS A 811 24.37 -19.76 -6.73
N ALA A 812 23.28 -19.03 -6.45
CA ALA A 812 22.48 -19.23 -5.26
C ALA A 812 21.61 -20.50 -5.38
N GLU A 813 21.41 -21.20 -4.27
CA GLU A 813 20.55 -22.39 -4.23
C GLU A 813 19.08 -22.03 -4.03
N ALA A 814 18.80 -20.88 -3.40
CA ALA A 814 17.46 -20.45 -3.07
C ALA A 814 17.33 -18.92 -2.99
N VAL A 815 16.10 -18.44 -3.14
CA VAL A 815 15.69 -17.06 -2.88
C VAL A 815 14.77 -17.01 -1.67
N ILE A 816 15.03 -16.11 -0.73
CA ILE A 816 14.10 -15.80 0.36
C ILE A 816 13.59 -14.37 0.16
N ILE A 817 12.28 -14.21 0.02
CA ILE A 817 11.63 -12.93 -0.23
C ILE A 817 10.73 -12.51 0.94
N ILE A 818 10.93 -11.28 1.41
CA ILE A 818 10.10 -10.60 2.40
C ILE A 818 9.53 -9.33 1.77
N ALA A 819 8.29 -9.44 1.29
CA ALA A 819 7.55 -8.36 0.66
C ALA A 819 6.06 -8.48 0.97
N ASN A 820 5.26 -7.51 0.51
CA ASN A 820 3.81 -7.62 0.59
C ASN A 820 3.27 -8.86 -0.17
N GLU A 821 2.07 -9.31 0.18
CA GLU A 821 1.45 -10.54 -0.35
C GLU A 821 1.51 -10.63 -1.89
N LYS A 822 1.20 -9.53 -2.58
CA LYS A 822 1.12 -9.47 -4.04
C LYS A 822 2.50 -9.61 -4.70
N ILE A 823 3.50 -8.92 -4.17
CA ILE A 823 4.88 -8.98 -4.68
C ILE A 823 5.47 -10.35 -4.38
N THR A 824 5.31 -10.85 -3.15
CA THR A 824 5.76 -12.19 -2.75
C THR A 824 5.20 -13.27 -3.67
N LYS A 825 3.87 -13.27 -3.91
CA LYS A 825 3.23 -14.22 -4.84
C LYS A 825 3.77 -14.09 -6.27
N LYS A 826 3.97 -12.86 -6.77
CA LYS A 826 4.52 -12.61 -8.11
C LYS A 826 5.95 -13.14 -8.25
N VAL A 827 6.83 -12.84 -7.30
CA VAL A 827 8.25 -13.21 -7.36
C VAL A 827 8.45 -14.70 -7.14
N VAL A 828 7.83 -15.29 -6.12
CA VAL A 828 7.89 -16.74 -5.88
C VAL A 828 7.39 -17.51 -7.09
N TYR A 829 6.23 -17.13 -7.65
CA TYR A 829 5.72 -17.75 -8.88
C TYR A 829 6.67 -17.55 -10.07
N GLY A 830 7.20 -16.34 -10.25
CA GLY A 830 8.09 -16.01 -11.36
C GLY A 830 9.41 -16.78 -11.35
N LEU A 831 9.95 -17.06 -10.17
CA LEU A 831 11.20 -17.80 -9.95
C LEU A 831 10.98 -19.32 -9.93
N GLU A 832 9.99 -19.82 -9.19
CA GLU A 832 9.73 -21.27 -9.13
C GLU A 832 9.32 -21.85 -10.48
N THR A 833 8.67 -21.06 -11.35
CA THR A 833 8.32 -21.49 -12.72
C THR A 833 9.50 -21.50 -13.70
N ARG A 834 10.70 -21.12 -13.23
CA ARG A 834 11.98 -21.12 -13.97
C ARG A 834 13.06 -21.89 -13.21
N GLY A 835 12.65 -22.85 -12.40
CA GLY A 835 13.55 -23.77 -11.69
C GLY A 835 14.32 -23.16 -10.52
N VAL A 836 14.00 -21.93 -10.08
CA VAL A 836 14.65 -21.31 -8.92
C VAL A 836 13.80 -21.53 -7.66
N PRO A 837 14.31 -22.24 -6.64
CA PRO A 837 13.61 -22.38 -5.37
C PRO A 837 13.44 -21.00 -4.71
N ALA A 838 12.19 -20.59 -4.46
CA ALA A 838 11.88 -19.30 -3.88
C ALA A 838 10.89 -19.46 -2.72
N TYR A 839 11.17 -18.78 -1.62
CA TYR A 839 10.44 -18.88 -0.36
C TYR A 839 10.04 -17.49 0.10
N GLY A 840 8.80 -17.32 0.51
CA GLY A 840 8.34 -16.08 1.11
C GLY A 840 7.32 -16.36 2.17
N ALA A 841 7.39 -15.59 3.25
CA ALA A 841 6.34 -15.59 4.27
C ALA A 841 5.09 -14.95 3.65
N ILE A 842 4.31 -15.74 2.94
CA ILE A 842 2.91 -15.42 2.73
C ILE A 842 2.27 -15.69 4.08
N TRP A 843 1.80 -14.64 4.75
CA TRP A 843 0.85 -14.78 5.85
C TRP A 843 -0.50 -15.27 5.28
N ASP A 844 -0.48 -16.45 4.63
CA ASP A 844 -1.65 -17.30 4.42
C ASP A 844 -1.90 -18.00 5.77
N SER A 845 -2.06 -17.21 6.85
CA SER A 845 -2.80 -17.68 8.01
C SER A 845 -4.22 -17.88 7.57
#